data_AF-A0A8J7GX08-F1
#
_entry.id   AF-A0A8J7GX08-F1
#
_cell.length_a   1.000
_cell.length_b   1.000
_cell.length_c   1.000
_cell.angle_alpha   90.00
_cell.angle_beta   90.00
_cell.angle_gamma   90.00
#
_symmetry.space_group_name_H-M   'P 1'
#
loop_
_entity.id
_entity.type
_entity.pdbx_description
1 polymer ?
#
loop_
_entity_poly.entity_id
_entity_poly.type
_entity_poly.pdbx_seq_one_letter_code
_entity_poly.pdbx_strand_id
1 'polypeptide(L)'
;MRLFRSAITAVVALTVTAVISPSPASAVAPTAPYDALTVDRWGANFVFDKAGATVGQFSTGEIIDLRASTADHNFSLSAGPPKGTLWEVGKTYPTERGNTATAAGLDVSGDGSGCNQLFGTITIREATRDSAGNLTAFAAGYATGCENTEIAYRGEARWHSTVPYAAAQASPGVLDFGDQAVKVPGAEKQVTFTSAGSAPTKFGTPVFEGTGAGAYRVSGGTCGGATLSFGQTCTVKVQAQPVQKGDQPANLILPANMADGKKAIALSMNSVDPWAGAKGTYTTLNPSRILDTRSGNGAPVGPIGRAGTLHLQVGGRSGVPESGVSAVTLNVTVTQQTTSGFLTVYPAGIARPNASSLNFTPGWTGANSVTVAVSASGGVDIYNHEGDTHVIVDVTGYFSETQSAYSMNGLYHPLTPRRLIDTRDGDAKLPSGYYLRSALDFGAANQHIKAWAVNVTATEAESDGFLTAWNGRTDTLRETSTLNYRRDQNVPNMAIVPVAACWGCGASENWPSIGVYTLATTHVIVDIVGFFDDGTYSADGLRFDPVTPTRIVDTRDSLGVSGPLGQASTTKVTAPAAILSTQGGATSSLALNVTAVDPTALTFMSVWANGVAGQDRPAVSNLNPSPGKVTPNAAITQIGPSSAFNVYNHAGNVQLVVDVVGRYFLHPTTAGAALRMAAPIGTPTIGASYTSAFRAP
;
A
#
# COMPACT_ATOMS: atom_id res chain seq x y z
N MET A 1 47.20 -9.91 33.23
CA MET A 1 46.40 -11.07 33.68
C MET A 1 44.95 -10.81 33.31
N ARG A 2 44.44 -11.60 32.36
CA ARG A 2 43.08 -11.53 31.82
C ARG A 2 42.10 -12.13 32.82
N LEU A 3 41.10 -11.39 33.25
CA LEU A 3 39.93 -11.96 33.92
C LEU A 3 38.85 -12.20 32.86
N PHE A 4 38.80 -13.45 32.39
CA PHE A 4 37.74 -14.00 31.56
C PHE A 4 36.41 -13.95 32.33
N ARG A 5 35.44 -13.16 31.86
CA ARG A 5 34.03 -13.35 32.21
C ARG A 5 33.39 -14.20 31.12
N SER A 6 33.28 -15.49 31.41
CA SER A 6 32.54 -16.46 30.61
C SER A 6 31.06 -16.07 30.56
N ALA A 7 30.54 -15.85 29.36
CA ALA A 7 29.12 -15.80 29.12
C ALA A 7 28.55 -17.21 29.28
N ILE A 8 27.73 -17.42 30.30
CA ILE A 8 26.90 -18.63 30.42
C ILE A 8 25.79 -18.47 29.38
N THR A 9 25.95 -19.16 28.25
CA THR A 9 24.88 -19.38 27.28
C THR A 9 23.84 -20.27 27.95
N ALA A 10 22.72 -19.68 28.41
CA ALA A 10 21.55 -20.44 28.80
C ALA A 10 20.97 -21.08 27.53
N VAL A 11 21.37 -22.32 27.24
CA VAL A 11 20.65 -23.18 26.30
C VAL A 11 19.31 -23.49 26.95
N VAL A 12 18.28 -22.71 26.59
CA VAL A 12 16.90 -23.14 26.77
C VAL A 12 16.73 -24.34 25.85
N ALA A 13 16.97 -25.53 26.38
CA ALA A 13 16.53 -26.77 25.76
C ALA A 13 15.01 -26.67 25.70
N LEU A 14 14.50 -26.19 24.57
CA LEU A 14 13.09 -26.28 24.22
C LEU A 14 12.84 -27.78 24.00
N THR A 15 12.55 -28.50 25.09
CA THR A 15 11.97 -29.82 25.00
C THR A 15 10.67 -29.64 24.25
N VAL A 16 10.69 -29.95 22.96
CA VAL A 16 9.48 -30.17 22.18
C VAL A 16 8.86 -31.43 22.79
N THR A 17 8.13 -31.26 23.89
CA THR A 17 7.05 -32.17 24.23
C THR A 17 6.11 -32.09 23.06
N ALA A 18 6.22 -33.08 22.16
CA ALA A 18 5.17 -33.38 21.22
C ALA A 18 3.90 -33.53 22.08
N VAL A 19 3.06 -32.50 22.07
CA VAL A 19 1.69 -32.63 22.54
C VAL A 19 1.05 -33.50 21.48
N ILE A 20 1.16 -34.81 21.67
CA ILE A 20 0.38 -35.80 20.95
C ILE A 20 -1.04 -35.47 21.40
N SER A 21 -1.77 -34.76 20.54
CA SER A 21 -3.22 -34.62 20.67
C SER A 21 -3.79 -36.01 21.00
N PRO A 22 -4.70 -36.15 21.97
CA PRO A 22 -5.26 -37.45 22.29
C PRO A 22 -5.75 -38.07 20.99
N SER A 23 -5.22 -39.26 20.67
CA SER A 23 -5.65 -40.05 19.52
C SER A 23 -7.17 -40.10 19.56
N PRO A 24 -7.89 -39.75 18.47
CA PRO A 24 -9.33 -39.92 18.47
C PRO A 24 -9.62 -41.38 18.82
N ALA A 25 -10.53 -41.53 19.77
CA ALA A 25 -10.97 -42.80 20.31
C ALA A 25 -11.23 -43.83 19.21
N SER A 26 -10.69 -45.04 19.37
CA SER A 26 -11.10 -46.32 18.77
C SER A 26 -11.99 -46.28 17.52
N ALA A 27 -11.58 -45.58 16.46
CA ALA A 27 -12.20 -45.71 15.17
C ALA A 27 -11.60 -46.97 14.53
N VAL A 28 -12.38 -48.06 14.47
CA VAL A 28 -11.95 -49.30 13.84
C VAL A 28 -12.07 -49.11 12.33
N ALA A 29 -10.99 -49.35 11.59
CA ALA A 29 -11.02 -49.31 10.14
C ALA A 29 -12.11 -50.24 9.60
N PRO A 30 -12.77 -49.90 8.48
CA PRO A 30 -13.69 -50.82 7.83
C PRO A 30 -13.01 -52.17 7.64
N THR A 31 -13.74 -53.25 7.88
CA THR A 31 -13.29 -54.62 7.66
C THR A 31 -14.00 -55.22 6.46
N ALA A 32 -13.32 -56.06 5.69
CA ALA A 32 -13.97 -56.79 4.60
C ALA A 32 -15.11 -57.69 5.14
N PRO A 33 -16.19 -57.89 4.36
CA PRO A 33 -16.41 -57.35 3.03
C PRO A 33 -16.84 -55.87 3.04
N TYR A 34 -16.26 -55.07 2.14
CA TYR A 34 -16.44 -53.63 2.06
C TYR A 34 -17.66 -53.23 1.24
N ASP A 35 -18.54 -52.46 1.86
CA ASP A 35 -19.60 -51.69 1.20
C ASP A 35 -19.31 -50.21 1.41
N ALA A 36 -18.92 -49.54 0.34
CA ALA A 36 -18.51 -48.15 0.38
C ALA A 36 -18.74 -47.43 -0.96
N LEU A 37 -19.05 -46.15 -0.89
CA LEU A 37 -19.07 -45.24 -2.02
C LEU A 37 -18.32 -43.97 -1.62
N THR A 38 -17.32 -43.56 -2.39
CA THR A 38 -16.69 -42.25 -2.22
C THR A 38 -17.09 -41.36 -3.36
N VAL A 39 -17.39 -40.09 -3.10
CA VAL A 39 -17.79 -39.13 -4.13
C VAL A 39 -17.06 -37.82 -3.91
N ASP A 40 -16.21 -37.47 -4.88
CA ASP A 40 -15.59 -36.15 -4.98
C ASP A 40 -16.25 -35.36 -6.12
N ARG A 41 -16.84 -34.20 -5.78
CA ARG A 41 -17.65 -33.34 -6.66
C ARG A 41 -17.45 -31.86 -6.32
N TRP A 42 -16.99 -31.03 -7.26
CA TRP A 42 -16.97 -29.54 -7.19
C TRP A 42 -16.95 -28.91 -5.77
N GLY A 43 -15.91 -29.23 -4.97
CA GLY A 43 -15.73 -28.66 -3.63
C GLY A 43 -16.43 -29.39 -2.47
N ALA A 44 -17.15 -30.48 -2.76
CA ALA A 44 -17.74 -31.38 -1.79
C ALA A 44 -17.12 -32.78 -1.93
N ASN A 45 -16.93 -33.45 -0.80
CA ASN A 45 -16.19 -34.70 -0.70
C ASN A 45 -16.86 -35.61 0.31
N PHE A 46 -17.27 -36.79 -0.12
CA PHE A 46 -18.04 -37.72 0.71
C PHE A 46 -17.40 -39.09 0.72
N VAL A 47 -17.34 -39.70 1.90
CA VAL A 47 -16.98 -41.10 2.09
C VAL A 47 -18.15 -41.76 2.81
N PHE A 48 -18.86 -42.63 2.11
CA PHE A 48 -19.94 -43.42 2.65
C PHE A 48 -19.43 -44.84 2.86
N ASP A 49 -19.47 -45.34 4.09
CA ASP A 49 -19.20 -46.73 4.42
C ASP A 49 -20.22 -47.23 5.45
N LYS A 50 -20.26 -48.54 5.69
CA LYS A 50 -21.17 -49.15 6.69
C LYS A 50 -20.97 -48.64 8.12
N ALA A 51 -19.86 -47.97 8.43
CA ALA A 51 -19.62 -47.44 9.77
C ALA A 51 -20.36 -46.11 10.00
N GLY A 52 -20.66 -45.35 8.94
CA GLY A 52 -21.29 -44.02 9.04
C GLY A 52 -22.43 -43.73 8.06
N ALA A 53 -22.77 -44.66 7.16
CA ALA A 53 -23.77 -44.48 6.12
C ALA A 53 -24.54 -45.78 5.81
N THR A 54 -25.71 -45.63 5.20
CA THR A 54 -26.40 -46.79 4.58
C THR A 54 -25.82 -46.98 3.19
N VAL A 55 -25.21 -48.13 2.92
CA VAL A 55 -24.74 -48.52 1.57
C VAL A 55 -25.36 -49.86 1.21
N GLY A 56 -26.05 -49.93 0.07
CA GLY A 56 -26.71 -51.15 -0.38
C GLY A 56 -26.76 -51.28 -1.91
N GLN A 57 -26.90 -52.52 -2.37
CA GLN A 57 -27.06 -52.88 -3.78
C GLN A 57 -28.53 -53.25 -4.05
N PHE A 58 -29.06 -52.85 -5.22
CA PHE A 58 -30.51 -52.93 -5.50
C PHE A 58 -30.89 -53.63 -6.82
N SER A 59 -29.92 -54.12 -7.59
CA SER A 59 -30.12 -54.77 -8.90
C SER A 59 -29.72 -56.26 -8.90
N THR A 60 -29.86 -56.96 -10.03
CA THR A 60 -29.40 -58.36 -10.17
C THR A 60 -28.62 -58.53 -11.47
N GLY A 61 -27.70 -59.50 -11.51
CA GLY A 61 -26.82 -59.74 -12.66
C GLY A 61 -25.55 -58.89 -12.64
N GLU A 62 -25.21 -58.27 -13.78
CA GLU A 62 -23.98 -57.47 -13.97
C GLU A 62 -24.16 -55.96 -13.74
N ILE A 63 -25.40 -55.50 -13.57
CA ILE A 63 -25.69 -54.10 -13.25
C ILE A 63 -25.56 -53.91 -11.75
N ILE A 64 -24.84 -52.87 -11.35
CA ILE A 64 -24.60 -52.49 -9.96
C ILE A 64 -25.21 -51.13 -9.71
N ASP A 65 -26.30 -51.12 -8.94
CA ASP A 65 -26.89 -49.91 -8.39
C ASP A 65 -26.55 -49.81 -6.91
N LEU A 66 -25.61 -48.93 -6.57
CA LEU A 66 -25.30 -48.57 -5.20
C LEU A 66 -26.11 -47.34 -4.81
N ARG A 67 -26.71 -47.38 -3.62
CA ARG A 67 -27.21 -46.17 -2.96
C ARG A 67 -26.49 -45.99 -1.65
N ALA A 68 -26.04 -44.76 -1.42
CA ALA A 68 -25.33 -44.35 -0.22
C ALA A 68 -26.04 -43.13 0.39
N SER A 69 -26.28 -43.14 1.70
CA SER A 69 -26.88 -41.98 2.37
C SER A 69 -26.42 -41.80 3.81
N THR A 70 -26.38 -40.53 4.22
CA THR A 70 -26.28 -40.06 5.62
C THR A 70 -27.57 -39.29 5.97
N ALA A 71 -27.60 -38.64 7.13
CA ALA A 71 -28.72 -37.76 7.49
C ALA A 71 -28.90 -36.59 6.51
N ASP A 72 -27.79 -36.07 5.97
CA ASP A 72 -27.78 -34.82 5.20
C ASP A 72 -27.52 -35.00 3.70
N HIS A 73 -26.97 -36.15 3.31
CA HIS A 73 -26.53 -36.39 1.92
C HIS A 73 -27.00 -37.74 1.40
N ASN A 74 -27.36 -37.80 0.12
CA ASN A 74 -27.66 -39.04 -0.59
C ASN A 74 -26.98 -39.09 -1.97
N PHE A 75 -26.48 -40.26 -2.35
CA PHE A 75 -25.86 -40.52 -3.63
C PHE A 75 -26.28 -41.88 -4.17
N SER A 76 -26.34 -41.98 -5.49
CA SER A 76 -26.50 -43.23 -6.22
C SER A 76 -25.44 -43.36 -7.29
N LEU A 77 -25.01 -44.60 -7.52
CA LEU A 77 -24.15 -44.98 -8.62
C LEU A 77 -24.78 -46.19 -9.31
N SER A 78 -25.03 -46.09 -10.61
CA SER A 78 -25.45 -47.19 -11.47
C SER A 78 -24.34 -47.50 -12.45
N ALA A 79 -23.87 -48.74 -12.50
CA ALA A 79 -22.83 -49.15 -13.44
C ALA A 79 -23.16 -50.51 -14.09
N GLY A 80 -22.91 -50.64 -15.39
CA GLY A 80 -23.04 -51.92 -16.11
C GLY A 80 -21.95 -52.09 -17.17
N PRO A 81 -21.49 -53.32 -17.45
CA PRO A 81 -20.46 -53.55 -18.46
C PRO A 81 -21.01 -53.27 -19.86
N PRO A 82 -20.16 -53.17 -20.89
CA PRO A 82 -20.61 -53.11 -22.27
C PRO A 82 -21.63 -54.22 -22.57
N LYS A 83 -22.64 -53.89 -23.37
CA LYS A 83 -23.82 -54.72 -23.59
C LYS A 83 -23.43 -56.11 -24.08
N GLY A 84 -23.87 -57.15 -23.36
CA GLY A 84 -23.58 -58.55 -23.67
C GLY A 84 -22.21 -59.05 -23.21
N THR A 85 -21.47 -58.25 -22.43
CA THR A 85 -20.18 -58.63 -21.83
C THR A 85 -20.29 -58.71 -20.30
N LEU A 86 -19.23 -59.23 -19.68
CA LEU A 86 -19.06 -59.29 -18.23
C LEU A 86 -17.98 -58.30 -17.78
N TRP A 87 -18.02 -57.85 -16.54
CA TRP A 87 -16.89 -57.10 -15.96
C TRP A 87 -15.61 -57.95 -15.89
N GLU A 88 -14.52 -57.43 -16.44
CA GLU A 88 -13.18 -58.01 -16.37
C GLU A 88 -12.31 -57.25 -15.36
N VAL A 89 -11.74 -57.96 -14.38
CA VAL A 89 -10.86 -57.36 -13.36
C VAL A 89 -9.59 -56.82 -14.01
N GLY A 90 -9.19 -55.61 -13.61
CA GLY A 90 -8.03 -54.89 -14.15
C GLY A 90 -8.30 -54.09 -15.42
N LYS A 91 -9.50 -54.21 -16.00
CA LYS A 91 -9.87 -53.48 -17.21
C LYS A 91 -10.47 -52.11 -16.89
N THR A 92 -10.09 -51.12 -17.68
CA THR A 92 -10.68 -49.79 -17.70
C THR A 92 -11.59 -49.67 -18.92
N TYR A 93 -12.85 -49.30 -18.69
CA TYR A 93 -13.85 -49.10 -19.74
C TYR A 93 -14.13 -47.61 -19.89
N PRO A 94 -14.28 -47.10 -21.13
CA PRO A 94 -14.94 -45.81 -21.33
C PRO A 94 -16.40 -45.91 -20.87
N THR A 95 -16.95 -44.83 -20.36
CA THR A 95 -18.31 -44.80 -19.82
C THR A 95 -19.22 -43.84 -20.56
N GLU A 96 -20.48 -44.23 -20.71
CA GLU A 96 -21.57 -43.40 -21.27
C GLU A 96 -22.84 -43.53 -20.41
N ARG A 97 -23.87 -42.73 -20.72
CA ARG A 97 -25.20 -42.93 -20.12
C ARG A 97 -25.82 -44.21 -20.67
N GLY A 98 -25.89 -45.22 -19.81
CA GLY A 98 -26.30 -46.58 -20.22
C GLY A 98 -25.19 -47.30 -20.96
N ASN A 99 -25.25 -48.64 -20.98
CA ASN A 99 -24.22 -49.44 -21.63
C ASN A 99 -24.47 -49.59 -23.15
N THR A 100 -23.41 -49.41 -23.94
CA THR A 100 -23.42 -49.64 -25.38
C THR A 100 -22.64 -50.91 -25.73
N ALA A 101 -22.50 -51.24 -27.01
CA ALA A 101 -21.69 -52.40 -27.41
C ALA A 101 -20.21 -52.26 -27.00
N THR A 102 -19.71 -51.04 -26.80
CA THR A 102 -18.29 -50.74 -26.58
C THR A 102 -18.01 -49.95 -25.30
N ALA A 103 -18.99 -49.24 -24.75
CA ALA A 103 -18.84 -48.46 -23.51
C ALA A 103 -19.64 -49.06 -22.36
N ALA A 104 -19.09 -48.98 -21.16
CA ALA A 104 -19.80 -49.29 -19.93
C ALA A 104 -20.86 -48.20 -19.66
N GLY A 105 -21.97 -48.59 -19.05
CA GLY A 105 -22.89 -47.63 -18.47
C GLY A 105 -22.34 -47.16 -17.12
N LEU A 106 -22.32 -45.85 -16.89
CA LEU A 106 -22.05 -45.28 -15.56
C LEU A 106 -22.92 -44.04 -15.36
N ASP A 107 -23.77 -44.04 -14.35
CA ASP A 107 -24.57 -42.91 -13.90
C ASP A 107 -24.30 -42.64 -12.42
N VAL A 108 -23.98 -41.39 -12.08
CA VAL A 108 -23.71 -40.95 -10.71
C VAL A 108 -24.54 -39.70 -10.45
N SER A 109 -25.35 -39.75 -9.41
CA SER A 109 -26.24 -38.64 -9.02
C SER A 109 -26.38 -38.56 -7.51
N GLY A 110 -26.71 -37.40 -6.97
CA GLY A 110 -26.86 -37.21 -5.54
C GLY A 110 -27.17 -35.76 -5.16
N ASP A 111 -27.81 -35.58 -4.01
CA ASP A 111 -28.22 -34.28 -3.45
C ASP A 111 -28.96 -33.40 -4.47
N GLY A 112 -29.95 -34.00 -5.14
CA GLY A 112 -30.80 -33.33 -6.13
C GLY A 112 -30.08 -32.97 -7.44
N SER A 113 -28.84 -33.44 -7.64
CA SER A 113 -28.05 -33.19 -8.84
C SER A 113 -27.77 -34.47 -9.60
N GLY A 114 -27.91 -34.40 -10.92
CA GLY A 114 -27.53 -35.44 -11.86
C GLY A 114 -27.06 -34.80 -13.15
N CYS A 115 -26.46 -35.59 -14.02
CA CYS A 115 -26.05 -35.11 -15.34
C CYS A 115 -27.03 -35.58 -16.39
N ASN A 116 -27.03 -34.98 -17.59
CA ASN A 116 -27.83 -35.42 -18.73
C ASN A 116 -26.96 -36.15 -19.75
N GLN A 117 -25.70 -35.73 -19.93
CA GLN A 117 -24.69 -36.47 -20.70
C GLN A 117 -23.53 -36.87 -19.80
N LEU A 118 -23.04 -38.11 -19.97
CA LEU A 118 -22.00 -38.71 -19.15
C LEU A 118 -20.89 -39.26 -20.05
N PHE A 119 -19.64 -38.98 -19.68
CA PHE A 119 -18.44 -39.50 -20.35
C PHE A 119 -17.37 -39.76 -19.29
N GLY A 120 -16.45 -40.69 -19.51
CA GLY A 120 -15.38 -40.93 -18.53
C GLY A 120 -14.87 -42.35 -18.54
N THR A 121 -14.48 -42.83 -17.36
CA THR A 121 -13.94 -44.18 -17.20
C THR A 121 -14.39 -44.86 -15.91
N ILE A 122 -14.47 -46.18 -15.97
CA ILE A 122 -14.60 -47.05 -14.80
C ILE A 122 -13.54 -48.16 -14.88
N THR A 123 -12.78 -48.34 -13.82
CA THR A 123 -11.69 -49.33 -13.73
C THR A 123 -12.05 -50.38 -12.69
N ILE A 124 -12.19 -51.62 -13.16
CA ILE A 124 -12.65 -52.73 -12.32
C ILE A 124 -11.49 -53.30 -11.51
N ARG A 125 -11.70 -53.45 -10.20
CA ARG A 125 -10.75 -53.97 -9.22
C ARG A 125 -11.18 -55.32 -8.66
N GLU A 126 -12.48 -55.60 -8.62
CA GLU A 126 -13.06 -56.87 -8.19
C GLU A 126 -14.40 -57.08 -8.89
N ALA A 127 -14.64 -58.31 -9.35
CA ALA A 127 -15.90 -58.75 -9.96
C ALA A 127 -16.03 -60.27 -9.74
N THR A 128 -16.49 -60.65 -8.55
CA THR A 128 -16.63 -62.06 -8.14
C THR A 128 -18.03 -62.55 -8.45
N ARG A 129 -18.20 -63.82 -8.86
CA ARG A 129 -19.49 -64.38 -9.27
C ARG A 129 -19.80 -65.70 -8.58
N ASP A 130 -21.08 -65.99 -8.37
CA ASP A 130 -21.54 -67.31 -7.95
C ASP A 130 -21.56 -68.31 -9.12
N SER A 131 -21.94 -69.56 -8.83
CA SER A 131 -22.07 -70.62 -9.84
C SER A 131 -23.19 -70.39 -10.86
N ALA A 132 -24.12 -69.47 -10.60
CA ALA A 132 -25.17 -69.06 -11.51
C ALA A 132 -24.75 -67.85 -12.38
N GLY A 133 -23.53 -67.33 -12.19
CA GLY A 133 -22.98 -66.21 -12.93
C GLY A 133 -23.40 -64.83 -12.40
N ASN A 134 -24.07 -64.76 -11.25
CA ASN A 134 -24.45 -63.48 -10.63
C ASN A 134 -23.27 -62.88 -9.89
N LEU A 135 -23.13 -61.54 -9.96
CA LEU A 135 -22.11 -60.84 -9.20
C LEU A 135 -22.37 -61.00 -7.69
N THR A 136 -21.33 -61.32 -6.93
CA THR A 136 -21.35 -61.49 -5.47
C THR A 136 -20.42 -60.52 -4.74
N ALA A 137 -19.48 -59.90 -5.46
CA ALA A 137 -18.65 -58.80 -4.99
C ALA A 137 -18.21 -57.91 -6.16
N PHE A 138 -18.11 -56.61 -5.92
CA PHE A 138 -17.74 -55.59 -6.88
C PHE A 138 -16.81 -54.55 -6.26
N ALA A 139 -15.79 -54.16 -7.00
CA ALA A 139 -15.00 -52.99 -6.70
C ALA A 139 -14.58 -52.27 -7.97
N ALA A 140 -14.73 -50.94 -8.00
CA ALA A 140 -14.25 -50.14 -9.10
C ALA A 140 -13.84 -48.73 -8.67
N GLY A 141 -12.82 -48.19 -9.32
CA GLY A 141 -12.55 -46.75 -9.34
C GLY A 141 -13.25 -46.11 -10.54
N TYR A 142 -13.84 -44.93 -10.38
CA TYR A 142 -14.56 -44.26 -11.46
C TYR A 142 -14.26 -42.77 -11.53
N ALA A 143 -14.42 -42.22 -12.74
CA ALA A 143 -14.32 -40.80 -13.03
C ALA A 143 -15.30 -40.50 -14.18
N THR A 144 -16.34 -39.70 -13.92
CA THR A 144 -17.35 -39.35 -14.93
C THR A 144 -17.59 -37.84 -14.98
N GLY A 145 -17.67 -37.32 -16.20
CA GLY A 145 -17.92 -35.93 -16.52
C GLY A 145 -19.31 -35.68 -17.04
N CYS A 146 -19.68 -34.40 -17.03
CA CYS A 146 -21.03 -33.95 -17.33
C CYS A 146 -21.06 -32.96 -18.49
N GLU A 147 -22.03 -33.13 -19.40
CA GLU A 147 -22.24 -32.24 -20.54
C GLU A 147 -20.98 -32.04 -21.43
N ASN A 148 -20.10 -33.04 -21.50
CA ASN A 148 -18.83 -33.01 -22.24
C ASN A 148 -17.84 -31.89 -21.84
N THR A 149 -17.95 -31.35 -20.63
CA THR A 149 -17.13 -30.22 -20.16
C THR A 149 -15.94 -30.66 -19.31
N GLU A 150 -16.21 -31.23 -18.13
CA GLU A 150 -15.20 -31.68 -17.16
C GLU A 150 -15.70 -32.92 -16.41
N ILE A 151 -14.77 -33.72 -15.86
CA ILE A 151 -15.08 -34.79 -14.92
C ILE A 151 -15.68 -34.19 -13.63
N ALA A 152 -16.96 -34.45 -13.39
CA ALA A 152 -17.75 -33.88 -12.31
C ALA A 152 -17.83 -34.77 -11.06
N TYR A 153 -17.71 -36.10 -11.23
CA TYR A 153 -17.76 -37.07 -10.14
C TYR A 153 -16.61 -38.05 -10.24
N ARG A 154 -15.96 -38.32 -9.10
CA ARG A 154 -14.86 -39.28 -9.00
C ARG A 154 -14.95 -40.06 -7.70
N GLY A 155 -14.43 -41.28 -7.70
CA GLY A 155 -14.34 -42.04 -6.46
C GLY A 155 -14.16 -43.54 -6.63
N GLU A 156 -14.49 -44.26 -5.56
CA GLU A 156 -14.43 -45.70 -5.42
C GLU A 156 -15.85 -46.21 -5.10
N ALA A 157 -16.24 -47.31 -5.74
CA ALA A 157 -17.47 -48.05 -5.50
C ALA A 157 -17.12 -49.45 -5.03
N ARG A 158 -17.67 -49.87 -3.88
CA ARG A 158 -17.41 -51.15 -3.22
C ARG A 158 -18.72 -51.78 -2.80
N TRP A 159 -18.92 -53.04 -3.17
CA TRP A 159 -20.01 -53.87 -2.69
C TRP A 159 -19.54 -55.29 -2.48
N HIS A 160 -19.70 -55.76 -1.25
CA HIS A 160 -19.19 -57.01 -0.72
C HIS A 160 -17.70 -57.27 -1.06
N SER A 161 -16.93 -56.21 -1.25
CA SER A 161 -15.58 -56.28 -1.79
C SER A 161 -14.58 -56.81 -0.77
N THR A 162 -13.63 -57.63 -1.19
CA THR A 162 -12.49 -58.04 -0.38
C THR A 162 -11.26 -57.15 -0.61
N VAL A 163 -11.24 -56.39 -1.70
CA VAL A 163 -10.13 -55.48 -2.07
C VAL A 163 -10.16 -54.20 -1.21
N PRO A 164 -9.09 -53.89 -0.44
CA PRO A 164 -8.98 -52.64 0.31
C PRO A 164 -8.98 -51.39 -0.58
N TYR A 165 -9.27 -50.22 0.02
CA TYR A 165 -9.27 -48.94 -0.68
C TYR A 165 -8.72 -47.81 0.19
N ALA A 166 -8.00 -46.88 -0.43
CA ALA A 166 -7.57 -45.63 0.21
C ALA A 166 -8.62 -44.54 -0.09
N ALA A 167 -8.98 -43.77 0.93
CA ALA A 167 -9.91 -42.65 0.81
C ALA A 167 -9.60 -41.62 1.89
N ALA A 168 -9.86 -40.35 1.62
CA ALA A 168 -9.81 -39.31 2.64
C ALA A 168 -10.97 -38.32 2.52
N GLN A 169 -11.44 -37.90 3.68
CA GLN A 169 -12.38 -36.80 3.83
C GLN A 169 -11.61 -35.51 4.08
N ALA A 170 -12.07 -34.40 3.51
CA ALA A 170 -11.50 -33.08 3.72
C ALA A 170 -12.53 -32.17 4.41
N SER A 171 -12.10 -31.43 5.42
CA SER A 171 -12.94 -30.46 6.12
C SER A 171 -12.16 -29.17 6.44
N PRO A 172 -12.68 -27.99 6.03
CA PRO A 172 -13.81 -27.79 5.13
C PRO A 172 -13.50 -28.26 3.69
N GLY A 173 -14.53 -28.57 2.90
CA GLY A 173 -14.39 -28.97 1.49
C GLY A 173 -14.05 -27.84 0.51
N VAL A 174 -14.24 -26.59 0.96
CA VAL A 174 -13.94 -25.35 0.22
C VAL A 174 -13.24 -24.38 1.16
N LEU A 175 -12.26 -23.63 0.65
CA LEU A 175 -11.71 -22.47 1.32
C LEU A 175 -12.08 -21.19 0.57
N ASP A 176 -13.13 -20.53 1.03
CA ASP A 176 -13.46 -19.18 0.57
C ASP A 176 -12.80 -18.14 1.47
N PHE A 177 -11.91 -17.31 0.93
CA PHE A 177 -11.24 -16.24 1.66
C PHE A 177 -12.04 -14.93 1.64
N GLY A 178 -13.14 -14.83 0.90
CA GLY A 178 -13.92 -13.60 0.77
C GLY A 178 -13.09 -12.47 0.14
N ASP A 179 -13.34 -11.23 0.55
CA ASP A 179 -12.60 -10.07 0.06
C ASP A 179 -11.16 -10.06 0.59
N GLN A 180 -10.19 -9.99 -0.32
CA GLN A 180 -8.76 -9.98 0.00
C GLN A 180 -8.07 -8.77 -0.63
N ALA A 181 -7.35 -8.01 0.18
CA ALA A 181 -6.59 -6.85 -0.26
C ALA A 181 -5.44 -7.24 -1.20
N VAL A 182 -5.42 -6.69 -2.41
CA VAL A 182 -4.30 -6.86 -3.36
C VAL A 182 -2.97 -6.51 -2.69
N LYS A 183 -1.93 -7.33 -2.91
CA LYS A 183 -0.55 -7.20 -2.36
C LYS A 183 -0.43 -7.24 -0.83
N VAL A 184 -1.51 -7.54 -0.11
CA VAL A 184 -1.48 -7.76 1.34
C VAL A 184 -1.66 -9.25 1.62
N PRO A 185 -0.74 -9.92 2.33
CA PRO A 185 -0.94 -11.30 2.75
C PRO A 185 -2.21 -11.43 3.61
N GLY A 186 -3.12 -12.30 3.18
CA GLY A 186 -4.36 -12.58 3.88
C GLY A 186 -4.17 -13.46 5.12
N ALA A 187 -5.26 -13.65 5.86
CA ALA A 187 -5.30 -14.60 6.97
C ALA A 187 -5.14 -16.04 6.46
N GLU A 188 -4.47 -16.88 7.26
CA GLU A 188 -4.36 -18.30 6.97
C GLU A 188 -5.72 -18.99 7.15
N LYS A 189 -6.06 -19.89 6.23
CA LYS A 189 -7.10 -20.89 6.42
C LYS A 189 -6.49 -22.29 6.30
N GLN A 190 -7.14 -23.29 6.87
CA GLN A 190 -6.62 -24.64 6.85
C GLN A 190 -7.70 -25.64 6.43
N VAL A 191 -7.25 -26.70 5.79
CA VAL A 191 -8.05 -27.92 5.55
C VAL A 191 -7.44 -29.05 6.34
N THR A 192 -8.30 -29.81 7.01
CA THR A 192 -7.94 -31.06 7.66
C THR A 192 -8.36 -32.22 6.77
N PHE A 193 -7.42 -33.12 6.50
CA PHE A 193 -7.66 -34.36 5.76
C PHE A 193 -7.64 -35.53 6.74
N THR A 194 -8.70 -36.34 6.72
CA THR A 194 -8.86 -37.53 7.56
C THR A 194 -8.85 -38.77 6.69
N SER A 195 -7.98 -39.74 6.98
CA SER A 195 -8.01 -41.03 6.28
C SER A 195 -9.27 -41.80 6.65
N ALA A 196 -10.05 -42.20 5.66
CA ALA A 196 -11.35 -42.84 5.82
C ALA A 196 -11.47 -44.17 5.04
N GLY A 197 -10.42 -44.58 4.33
CA GLY A 197 -10.36 -45.87 3.64
C GLY A 197 -9.91 -47.01 4.55
N SER A 198 -10.18 -48.25 4.11
CA SER A 198 -9.68 -49.45 4.79
C SER A 198 -8.16 -49.66 4.64
N ALA A 199 -7.55 -49.06 3.62
CA ALA A 199 -6.10 -49.03 3.42
C ALA A 199 -5.51 -47.65 3.81
N PRO A 200 -4.23 -47.59 4.24
CA PRO A 200 -3.56 -46.32 4.53
C PRO A 200 -3.56 -45.36 3.34
N THR A 201 -3.84 -44.09 3.63
CA THR A 201 -3.82 -43.00 2.65
C THR A 201 -2.46 -42.32 2.66
N LYS A 202 -1.75 -42.37 1.53
CA LYS A 202 -0.46 -41.68 1.33
C LYS A 202 -0.66 -40.42 0.52
N PHE A 203 -0.27 -39.27 1.07
CA PHE A 203 -0.33 -37.96 0.43
C PHE A 203 1.03 -37.53 -0.13
N GLY A 204 0.99 -36.81 -1.24
CA GLY A 204 2.12 -36.12 -1.85
C GLY A 204 2.25 -34.66 -1.40
N THR A 205 3.05 -33.88 -2.11
CA THR A 205 3.20 -32.44 -1.85
C THR A 205 2.01 -31.66 -2.40
N PRO A 206 1.38 -30.77 -1.60
CA PRO A 206 0.30 -29.92 -2.10
C PRO A 206 0.77 -28.95 -3.19
N VAL A 207 -0.05 -28.79 -4.24
CA VAL A 207 0.16 -27.84 -5.35
C VAL A 207 -1.12 -27.06 -5.63
N PHE A 208 -1.02 -25.93 -6.34
CA PHE A 208 -2.19 -25.14 -6.76
C PHE A 208 -2.38 -25.23 -8.27
N GLU A 209 -3.63 -25.40 -8.71
CA GLU A 209 -4.05 -25.37 -10.11
C GLU A 209 -5.11 -24.27 -10.33
N GLY A 210 -5.30 -23.82 -11.57
CA GLY A 210 -6.30 -22.80 -11.94
C GLY A 210 -5.72 -21.41 -12.25
N THR A 211 -6.56 -20.53 -12.80
CA THR A 211 -6.14 -19.19 -13.26
C THR A 211 -5.70 -18.27 -12.12
N GLY A 212 -6.23 -18.48 -10.92
CA GLY A 212 -5.86 -17.75 -9.70
C GLY A 212 -4.76 -18.41 -8.86
N ALA A 213 -4.13 -19.51 -9.30
CA ALA A 213 -3.18 -20.28 -8.48
C ALA A 213 -2.01 -19.43 -7.92
N GLY A 214 -1.55 -18.44 -8.69
CA GLY A 214 -0.51 -17.49 -8.27
C GLY A 214 -0.88 -16.61 -7.08
N ALA A 215 -2.15 -16.58 -6.66
CA ALA A 215 -2.66 -15.84 -5.52
C ALA A 215 -2.66 -16.65 -4.21
N TYR A 216 -2.18 -17.89 -4.17
CA TYR A 216 -2.21 -18.75 -2.98
C TYR A 216 -0.84 -19.34 -2.65
N ARG A 217 -0.54 -19.51 -1.36
CA ARG A 217 0.70 -20.17 -0.88
C ARG A 217 0.36 -21.19 0.18
N VAL A 218 1.09 -22.31 0.20
CA VAL A 218 1.08 -23.23 1.34
C VAL A 218 1.96 -22.61 2.42
N SER A 219 1.37 -22.24 3.55
CA SER A 219 2.09 -21.58 4.65
C SER A 219 2.51 -22.55 5.75
N GLY A 220 2.00 -23.79 5.72
CA GLY A 220 2.37 -24.86 6.64
C GLY A 220 1.44 -26.06 6.51
N GLY A 221 1.60 -27.03 7.40
CA GLY A 221 0.78 -28.25 7.43
C GLY A 221 1.61 -29.51 7.62
N THR A 222 0.92 -30.64 7.74
CA THR A 222 1.51 -31.96 8.01
C THR A 222 1.24 -32.99 6.92
N CYS A 223 0.44 -32.67 5.89
CA CYS A 223 0.07 -33.66 4.87
C CYS A 223 1.18 -33.99 3.85
N GLY A 224 2.15 -33.10 3.63
CA GLY A 224 3.19 -33.28 2.60
C GLY A 224 4.01 -34.56 2.82
N GLY A 225 3.77 -35.61 2.05
CA GLY A 225 4.45 -36.90 2.18
C GLY A 225 3.90 -37.82 3.27
N ALA A 226 2.84 -37.42 3.98
CA ALA A 226 2.29 -38.19 5.09
C ALA A 226 1.62 -39.49 4.63
N THR A 227 1.70 -40.54 5.46
CA THR A 227 0.90 -41.76 5.31
C THR A 227 0.04 -41.91 6.54
N LEU A 228 -1.28 -41.85 6.35
CA LEU A 228 -2.27 -41.85 7.42
C LEU A 228 -2.99 -43.19 7.47
N SER A 229 -2.98 -43.82 8.65
CA SER A 229 -3.88 -44.92 8.98
C SER A 229 -5.31 -44.40 9.15
N PHE A 230 -6.30 -45.28 9.10
CA PHE A 230 -7.71 -44.92 9.27
C PHE A 230 -7.94 -44.04 10.51
N GLY A 231 -8.75 -43.00 10.36
CA GLY A 231 -9.08 -42.03 11.40
C GLY A 231 -7.96 -41.03 11.73
N GLN A 232 -6.72 -41.24 11.27
CA GLN A 232 -5.65 -40.25 11.44
C GLN A 232 -5.88 -39.04 10.53
N THR A 233 -5.40 -37.89 10.99
CA THR A 233 -5.56 -36.62 10.30
C THR A 233 -4.23 -35.95 9.98
N CYS A 234 -4.23 -35.14 8.94
CA CYS A 234 -3.18 -34.18 8.63
C CYS A 234 -3.80 -32.86 8.19
N THR A 235 -3.01 -31.79 8.15
CA THR A 235 -3.51 -30.47 7.71
C THR A 235 -2.69 -29.89 6.57
N VAL A 236 -3.33 -29.02 5.78
CA VAL A 236 -2.67 -28.07 4.87
C VAL A 236 -3.16 -26.68 5.21
N LYS A 237 -2.24 -25.77 5.54
CA LYS A 237 -2.52 -24.34 5.74
C LYS A 237 -2.24 -23.58 4.45
N VAL A 238 -3.20 -22.75 4.06
CA VAL A 238 -3.18 -21.94 2.84
C VAL A 238 -3.31 -20.47 3.22
N GLN A 239 -2.43 -19.64 2.68
CA GLN A 239 -2.49 -18.19 2.79
C GLN A 239 -2.82 -17.57 1.43
N ALA A 240 -3.74 -16.61 1.42
CA ALA A 240 -4.02 -15.75 0.27
C ALA A 240 -2.91 -14.69 0.10
N GLN A 241 -2.44 -14.48 -1.12
CA GLN A 241 -1.49 -13.45 -1.54
C GLN A 241 -1.85 -12.93 -2.94
N PRO A 242 -3.00 -12.25 -3.09
CA PRO A 242 -3.45 -11.79 -4.40
C PRO A 242 -2.52 -10.71 -4.97
N VAL A 243 -2.20 -10.84 -6.26
CA VAL A 243 -1.34 -9.89 -6.99
C VAL A 243 -2.13 -8.96 -7.92
N GLN A 244 -3.36 -9.33 -8.26
CA GLN A 244 -4.24 -8.61 -9.18
C GLN A 244 -5.68 -8.53 -8.63
N LYS A 245 -6.41 -7.48 -9.01
CA LYS A 245 -7.80 -7.22 -8.62
C LYS A 245 -8.75 -8.20 -9.32
N GLY A 246 -9.85 -8.52 -8.66
CA GLY A 246 -10.91 -9.39 -9.16
C GLY A 246 -10.80 -10.82 -8.64
N ASP A 247 -11.72 -11.66 -9.08
CA ASP A 247 -11.84 -13.04 -8.62
C ASP A 247 -10.58 -13.85 -8.92
N GLN A 248 -10.11 -14.60 -7.91
CA GLN A 248 -8.94 -15.50 -8.04
C GLN A 248 -9.35 -16.95 -7.77
N PRO A 249 -10.05 -17.63 -8.70
CA PRO A 249 -10.41 -19.04 -8.51
C PRO A 249 -9.18 -19.95 -8.65
N ALA A 250 -9.03 -20.91 -7.73
CA ALA A 250 -7.98 -21.92 -7.81
C ALA A 250 -8.43 -23.23 -7.13
N ASN A 251 -7.65 -24.29 -7.32
CA ASN A 251 -7.81 -25.55 -6.60
C ASN A 251 -6.52 -25.88 -5.87
N LEU A 252 -6.61 -26.19 -4.56
CA LEU A 252 -5.55 -26.88 -3.84
C LEU A 252 -5.63 -28.37 -4.20
N ILE A 253 -4.58 -28.87 -4.82
CA ILE A 253 -4.43 -30.27 -5.21
C ILE A 253 -3.46 -30.96 -4.26
N LEU A 254 -3.93 -32.01 -3.61
CA LEU A 254 -3.13 -32.88 -2.77
C LEU A 254 -3.05 -34.26 -3.43
N PRO A 255 -1.95 -34.61 -4.13
CA PRO A 255 -1.77 -35.93 -4.72
C PRO A 255 -1.91 -37.04 -3.67
N ALA A 256 -2.53 -38.17 -4.02
CA ALA A 256 -2.78 -39.26 -3.09
C ALA A 256 -2.87 -40.63 -3.79
N ASN A 257 -2.70 -41.74 -3.05
CA ASN A 257 -2.84 -43.11 -3.56
C ASN A 257 -4.30 -43.61 -3.70
N MET A 258 -5.24 -42.71 -3.96
CA MET A 258 -6.67 -43.03 -4.15
C MET A 258 -6.96 -43.30 -5.64
N ALA A 259 -8.17 -43.78 -5.99
CA ALA A 259 -8.57 -43.96 -7.41
C ALA A 259 -8.35 -42.71 -8.27
N ASP A 260 -8.63 -41.52 -7.72
CA ASP A 260 -8.45 -40.25 -8.45
C ASP A 260 -6.98 -39.76 -8.48
N GLY A 261 -6.08 -40.42 -7.75
CA GLY A 261 -4.68 -40.00 -7.66
C GLY A 261 -4.45 -38.68 -6.93
N LYS A 262 -5.50 -37.98 -6.49
CA LYS A 262 -5.45 -36.69 -5.81
C LYS A 262 -6.69 -36.41 -4.98
N LYS A 263 -6.62 -35.35 -4.16
CA LYS A 263 -7.73 -34.68 -3.50
C LYS A 263 -7.71 -33.20 -3.87
N ALA A 264 -8.85 -32.63 -4.25
CA ALA A 264 -8.97 -31.23 -4.64
C ALA A 264 -9.86 -30.44 -3.68
N ILE A 265 -9.43 -29.23 -3.31
CA ILE A 265 -10.21 -28.27 -2.51
C ILE A 265 -10.33 -26.98 -3.32
N ALA A 266 -11.57 -26.55 -3.57
CA ALA A 266 -11.82 -25.29 -4.24
C ALA A 266 -11.41 -24.11 -3.37
N LEU A 267 -10.73 -23.14 -3.98
CA LEU A 267 -10.28 -21.91 -3.37
C LEU A 267 -10.94 -20.74 -4.09
N SER A 268 -11.52 -19.81 -3.34
CA SER A 268 -12.08 -18.57 -3.87
C SER A 268 -11.64 -17.37 -3.05
N MET A 269 -11.51 -16.24 -3.72
CA MET A 269 -11.45 -14.92 -3.11
C MET A 269 -11.88 -13.90 -4.15
N ASN A 270 -12.41 -12.76 -3.69
CA ASN A 270 -12.54 -11.55 -4.49
C ASN A 270 -11.39 -10.62 -4.10
N SER A 271 -10.45 -10.38 -5.02
CA SER A 271 -9.36 -9.46 -4.70
C SER A 271 -9.78 -8.01 -4.90
N VAL A 272 -9.75 -7.23 -3.82
CA VAL A 272 -10.13 -5.83 -3.81
C VAL A 272 -8.89 -4.94 -3.66
N ASP A 273 -8.95 -3.75 -4.25
CA ASP A 273 -7.93 -2.72 -4.01
C ASP A 273 -8.29 -2.01 -2.69
N PRO A 274 -7.56 -2.23 -1.58
CA PRO A 274 -7.89 -1.61 -0.29
C PRO A 274 -7.63 -0.10 -0.27
N TRP A 275 -7.03 0.43 -1.34
CA TRP A 275 -6.77 1.86 -1.56
C TRP A 275 -7.68 2.45 -2.63
N ALA A 276 -8.66 1.70 -3.15
CA ALA A 276 -9.61 2.21 -4.14
C ALA A 276 -10.33 3.47 -3.62
N GLY A 277 -10.21 4.56 -4.36
CA GLY A 277 -10.80 5.85 -4.02
C GLY A 277 -10.01 6.67 -2.98
N ALA A 278 -8.96 6.10 -2.40
CA ALA A 278 -8.05 6.85 -1.55
C ALA A 278 -7.29 7.88 -2.40
N LYS A 279 -7.22 9.13 -1.97
CA LYS A 279 -6.59 10.24 -2.71
C LYS A 279 -5.27 10.65 -2.05
N GLY A 280 -4.56 11.61 -2.65
CA GLY A 280 -3.58 12.42 -1.92
C GLY A 280 -2.18 11.84 -1.78
N THR A 281 -1.80 10.88 -2.63
CA THR A 281 -0.41 10.43 -2.71
C THR A 281 0.43 11.39 -3.55
N TYR A 282 1.69 11.58 -3.18
CA TYR A 282 2.59 12.55 -3.81
C TYR A 282 3.51 11.89 -4.85
N THR A 283 3.62 12.51 -6.02
CA THR A 283 4.62 12.21 -7.02
C THR A 283 5.56 13.39 -7.15
N THR A 284 6.82 13.19 -6.77
CA THR A 284 7.86 14.21 -6.93
C THR A 284 8.30 14.31 -8.39
N LEU A 285 8.67 15.51 -8.81
CA LEU A 285 9.20 15.80 -10.13
C LEU A 285 10.54 16.54 -10.00
N ASN A 286 11.38 16.45 -11.02
CA ASN A 286 12.48 17.40 -11.14
C ASN A 286 11.88 18.79 -11.40
N PRO A 287 12.28 19.83 -10.64
CA PRO A 287 11.78 21.18 -10.83
C PRO A 287 11.85 21.62 -12.30
N SER A 288 10.71 22.06 -12.84
CA SER A 288 10.59 22.38 -14.27
C SER A 288 9.71 23.61 -14.48
N ARG A 289 10.18 24.56 -15.30
CA ARG A 289 9.46 25.80 -15.58
C ARG A 289 8.24 25.59 -16.48
N ILE A 290 7.06 25.91 -15.98
CA ILE A 290 5.80 25.86 -16.72
C ILE A 290 5.22 27.24 -17.01
N LEU A 291 5.66 28.29 -16.30
CA LEU A 291 5.29 29.67 -16.59
C LEU A 291 6.51 30.57 -16.56
N ASP A 292 6.63 31.46 -17.55
CA ASP A 292 7.50 32.63 -17.51
C ASP A 292 6.85 33.75 -18.34
N THR A 293 6.25 34.73 -17.66
CA THR A 293 5.56 35.81 -18.37
C THR A 293 6.51 36.78 -19.10
N ARG A 294 7.83 36.65 -18.90
CA ARG A 294 8.84 37.43 -19.63
C ARG A 294 9.16 36.81 -20.99
N SER A 295 9.10 35.49 -21.11
CA SER A 295 9.45 34.76 -22.34
C SER A 295 8.23 34.23 -23.11
N GLY A 296 7.03 34.33 -22.53
CA GLY A 296 5.81 33.80 -23.11
C GLY A 296 5.64 32.28 -22.91
N ASN A 297 6.38 31.67 -21.97
CA ASN A 297 6.18 30.26 -21.64
C ASN A 297 4.91 30.13 -20.79
N GLY A 298 3.90 29.42 -21.28
CA GLY A 298 2.66 29.15 -20.55
C GLY A 298 1.67 30.31 -20.43
N ALA A 299 2.02 31.50 -20.96
CA ALA A 299 1.17 32.69 -21.00
C ALA A 299 1.66 33.66 -22.09
N PRO A 300 0.85 34.64 -22.54
CA PRO A 300 1.33 35.72 -23.37
C PRO A 300 2.49 36.50 -22.71
N VAL A 301 3.37 37.08 -23.53
CA VAL A 301 4.48 37.92 -23.05
C VAL A 301 3.91 39.20 -22.44
N GLY A 302 4.27 39.49 -21.19
CA GLY A 302 3.88 40.71 -20.48
C GLY A 302 3.65 40.47 -18.98
N PRO A 303 3.75 41.52 -18.14
CA PRO A 303 3.45 41.39 -16.72
C PRO A 303 1.95 41.15 -16.49
N ILE A 304 1.61 40.55 -15.34
CA ILE A 304 0.24 40.55 -14.84
C ILE A 304 -0.01 41.92 -14.23
N GLY A 305 -0.93 42.69 -14.81
CA GLY A 305 -1.26 44.03 -14.32
C GLY A 305 -2.09 44.04 -13.04
N ARG A 306 -2.37 45.24 -12.54
CA ARG A 306 -3.15 45.46 -11.33
C ARG A 306 -4.52 44.80 -11.42
N ALA A 307 -4.89 44.07 -10.36
CA ALA A 307 -6.12 43.29 -10.29
C ALA A 307 -6.30 42.29 -11.44
N GLY A 308 -5.22 41.96 -12.16
CA GLY A 308 -5.22 41.00 -13.25
C GLY A 308 -5.17 39.57 -12.72
N THR A 309 -5.82 38.66 -13.44
CA THR A 309 -5.72 37.22 -13.20
C THR A 309 -5.17 36.55 -14.44
N LEU A 310 -4.13 35.73 -14.26
CA LEU A 310 -3.59 34.87 -15.30
C LEU A 310 -4.00 33.43 -15.05
N HIS A 311 -4.58 32.80 -16.06
CA HIS A 311 -4.86 31.37 -16.05
C HIS A 311 -3.62 30.58 -16.47
N LEU A 312 -3.27 29.53 -15.73
CA LEU A 312 -2.16 28.63 -16.04
C LEU A 312 -2.67 27.18 -16.06
N GLN A 313 -2.58 26.56 -17.25
CA GLN A 313 -2.75 25.11 -17.38
C GLN A 313 -1.52 24.40 -16.81
N VAL A 314 -1.72 23.48 -15.86
CA VAL A 314 -0.66 22.70 -15.21
C VAL A 314 -0.71 21.23 -15.63
N GLY A 315 -1.90 20.64 -15.66
CA GLY A 315 -2.11 19.27 -16.14
C GLY A 315 -1.63 19.10 -17.58
N GLY A 316 -0.93 18.00 -17.86
CA GLY A 316 -0.32 17.72 -19.17
C GLY A 316 1.04 18.38 -19.40
N ARG A 317 1.63 19.05 -18.40
CA ARG A 317 2.90 19.78 -18.54
C ARG A 317 3.97 19.25 -17.61
N SER A 318 5.19 19.14 -18.12
CA SER A 318 6.41 18.86 -17.35
C SER A 318 6.29 17.66 -16.39
N GLY A 319 5.59 16.60 -16.81
CA GLY A 319 5.42 15.36 -16.03
C GLY A 319 4.17 15.32 -15.15
N VAL A 320 3.36 16.38 -15.08
CA VAL A 320 2.05 16.35 -14.44
C VAL A 320 1.03 15.70 -15.40
N PRO A 321 0.30 14.66 -14.98
CA PRO A 321 -0.76 14.05 -15.79
C PRO A 321 -1.84 15.05 -16.21
N GLU A 322 -2.52 14.80 -17.34
CA GLU A 322 -3.64 15.63 -17.80
C GLU A 322 -4.87 15.52 -16.88
N SER A 323 -5.05 14.37 -16.21
CA SER A 323 -6.16 14.10 -15.30
C SER A 323 -5.71 13.25 -14.11
N GLY A 324 -6.59 13.09 -13.11
CA GLY A 324 -6.28 12.31 -11.90
C GLY A 324 -5.30 13.02 -10.95
N VAL A 325 -5.23 14.34 -11.02
CA VAL A 325 -4.42 15.21 -10.14
C VAL A 325 -5.36 16.04 -9.27
N SER A 326 -5.18 16.00 -7.95
CA SER A 326 -5.98 16.79 -7.01
C SER A 326 -5.31 18.11 -6.64
N ALA A 327 -3.98 18.14 -6.60
CA ALA A 327 -3.19 19.32 -6.28
C ALA A 327 -1.78 19.25 -6.87
N VAL A 328 -1.11 20.40 -6.95
CA VAL A 328 0.28 20.53 -7.42
C VAL A 328 1.12 21.29 -6.41
N THR A 329 2.42 20.98 -6.38
CA THR A 329 3.42 21.74 -5.62
C THR A 329 4.23 22.57 -6.60
N LEU A 330 4.24 23.88 -6.39
CA LEU A 330 4.83 24.88 -7.25
C LEU A 330 5.88 25.68 -6.47
N ASN A 331 6.85 26.23 -7.18
CA ASN A 331 7.63 27.36 -6.71
C ASN A 331 7.25 28.59 -7.54
N VAL A 332 6.70 29.61 -6.90
CA VAL A 332 6.17 30.80 -7.57
C VAL A 332 7.08 31.97 -7.28
N THR A 333 7.65 32.55 -8.33
CA THR A 333 8.60 33.68 -8.25
C THR A 333 7.98 34.94 -8.84
N VAL A 334 8.13 36.06 -8.14
CA VAL A 334 7.81 37.41 -8.62
C VAL A 334 9.09 38.16 -8.94
N THR A 335 9.05 38.98 -10.00
CA THR A 335 10.15 39.87 -10.37
C THR A 335 9.65 41.11 -11.11
N GLN A 336 10.45 42.18 -11.08
CA GLN A 336 10.20 43.44 -11.79
C GLN A 336 8.85 44.12 -11.47
N GLN A 337 8.37 43.93 -10.25
CA GLN A 337 7.12 44.51 -9.77
C GLN A 337 7.23 46.03 -9.53
N THR A 338 6.19 46.77 -9.92
CA THR A 338 6.18 48.24 -9.88
C THR A 338 5.76 48.81 -8.52
N THR A 339 4.97 48.07 -7.73
CA THR A 339 4.48 48.47 -6.41
C THR A 339 4.52 47.31 -5.42
N SER A 340 4.29 47.60 -4.14
CA SER A 340 4.10 46.55 -3.12
C SER A 340 2.74 45.89 -3.31
N GLY A 341 2.69 44.57 -3.25
CA GLY A 341 1.47 43.81 -3.54
C GLY A 341 1.59 42.35 -3.11
N PHE A 342 0.66 41.55 -3.60
CA PHE A 342 0.67 40.11 -3.37
C PHE A 342 0.06 39.35 -4.54
N LEU A 343 0.45 38.07 -4.65
CA LEU A 343 -0.22 37.09 -5.49
C LEU A 343 -1.16 36.21 -4.67
N THR A 344 -2.26 35.81 -5.28
CA THR A 344 -3.10 34.70 -4.80
C THR A 344 -3.14 33.64 -5.88
N VAL A 345 -2.67 32.43 -5.57
CA VAL A 345 -2.71 31.26 -6.44
C VAL A 345 -3.79 30.32 -5.93
N TYR A 346 -4.74 29.95 -6.78
CA TYR A 346 -5.92 29.18 -6.40
C TYR A 346 -6.43 28.30 -7.56
N PRO A 347 -7.29 27.30 -7.29
CA PRO A 347 -7.85 26.46 -8.35
C PRO A 347 -8.56 27.30 -9.42
N ALA A 348 -8.38 26.96 -10.69
CA ALA A 348 -9.02 27.73 -11.75
C ALA A 348 -10.55 27.62 -11.70
N GLY A 349 -11.24 28.73 -12.01
CA GLY A 349 -12.70 28.74 -12.15
C GLY A 349 -13.49 28.76 -10.84
N ILE A 350 -12.85 28.96 -9.69
CA ILE A 350 -13.54 29.23 -8.41
C ILE A 350 -13.44 30.71 -8.02
N ALA A 351 -14.24 31.13 -7.06
CA ALA A 351 -14.11 32.47 -6.49
C ALA A 351 -12.74 32.62 -5.78
N ARG A 352 -12.04 33.72 -6.05
CA ARG A 352 -10.72 33.98 -5.48
C ARG A 352 -10.79 34.01 -3.94
N PRO A 353 -9.98 33.22 -3.23
CA PRO A 353 -9.88 33.30 -1.78
C PRO A 353 -9.19 34.59 -1.33
N ASN A 354 -9.35 34.96 -0.06
CA ASN A 354 -8.70 36.14 0.52
C ASN A 354 -7.21 35.91 0.92
N ALA A 355 -6.76 34.66 0.87
CA ALA A 355 -5.39 34.28 1.25
C ALA A 355 -4.37 34.76 0.20
N SER A 356 -3.21 35.27 0.65
CA SER A 356 -2.07 35.53 -0.23
C SER A 356 -1.16 34.31 -0.28
N SER A 357 -0.56 34.06 -1.45
CA SER A 357 0.46 33.02 -1.65
C SER A 357 1.86 33.60 -1.58
N LEU A 358 2.05 34.85 -2.01
CA LEU A 358 3.34 35.53 -2.04
C LEU A 358 3.10 37.03 -1.89
N ASN A 359 3.88 37.69 -1.03
CA ASN A 359 3.83 39.12 -0.79
C ASN A 359 5.17 39.72 -1.21
N PHE A 360 5.15 40.89 -1.82
CA PHE A 360 6.33 41.48 -2.43
C PHE A 360 6.34 43.01 -2.30
N THR A 361 7.54 43.58 -2.41
CA THR A 361 7.81 45.02 -2.45
C THR A 361 8.62 45.36 -3.69
N PRO A 362 8.59 46.59 -4.24
CA PRO A 362 9.34 46.96 -5.44
C PRO A 362 10.81 46.56 -5.42
N GLY A 363 11.29 46.06 -6.57
CA GLY A 363 12.66 45.59 -6.78
C GLY A 363 13.01 44.24 -6.15
N TRP A 364 12.23 43.68 -5.22
CA TRP A 364 12.48 42.35 -4.67
C TRP A 364 12.17 41.23 -5.68
N THR A 365 13.18 40.47 -6.10
CA THR A 365 12.96 39.19 -6.80
C THR A 365 12.96 38.09 -5.75
N GLY A 366 11.88 37.32 -5.67
CA GLY A 366 11.70 36.35 -4.61
C GLY A 366 10.63 35.32 -4.90
N ALA A 367 10.72 34.19 -4.21
CA ALA A 367 9.89 33.02 -4.44
C ALA A 367 9.25 32.53 -3.14
N ASN A 368 8.12 31.83 -3.27
CA ASN A 368 7.54 31.02 -2.20
C ASN A 368 7.05 29.70 -2.79
N SER A 369 7.17 28.62 -2.02
CA SER A 369 6.53 27.36 -2.38
C SER A 369 5.02 27.44 -2.19
N VAL A 370 4.28 26.93 -3.16
CA VAL A 370 2.82 26.96 -3.19
C VAL A 370 2.30 25.55 -3.45
N THR A 371 1.58 24.99 -2.49
CA THR A 371 0.74 23.81 -2.74
C THR A 371 -0.68 24.28 -3.00
N VAL A 372 -1.28 23.89 -4.12
CA VAL A 372 -2.59 24.39 -4.54
C VAL A 372 -3.40 23.28 -5.23
N ALA A 373 -4.70 23.22 -4.95
CA ALA A 373 -5.61 22.37 -5.71
C ALA A 373 -5.67 22.81 -7.18
N VAL A 374 -5.92 21.86 -8.08
CA VAL A 374 -6.17 22.15 -9.48
C VAL A 374 -7.66 22.02 -9.79
N SER A 375 -8.13 22.73 -10.82
CA SER A 375 -9.48 22.51 -11.35
C SER A 375 -9.59 21.08 -11.93
N ALA A 376 -10.80 20.64 -12.26
CA ALA A 376 -11.03 19.36 -12.95
C ALA A 376 -10.29 19.25 -14.29
N SER A 377 -9.95 20.39 -14.92
CA SER A 377 -9.13 20.45 -16.14
C SER A 377 -7.63 20.57 -15.87
N GLY A 378 -7.18 20.53 -14.61
CA GLY A 378 -5.76 20.63 -14.24
C GLY A 378 -5.18 22.05 -14.24
N GLY A 379 -6.02 23.09 -14.11
CA GLY A 379 -5.60 24.50 -14.16
C GLY A 379 -5.58 25.21 -12.80
N VAL A 380 -4.78 26.28 -12.71
CA VAL A 380 -4.74 27.23 -11.59
C VAL A 380 -4.87 28.66 -12.10
N ASP A 381 -5.42 29.55 -11.28
CA ASP A 381 -5.48 30.98 -11.52
C ASP A 381 -4.50 31.73 -10.60
N ILE A 382 -3.79 32.71 -11.16
CA ILE A 382 -2.80 33.55 -10.48
C ILE A 382 -3.29 34.99 -10.53
N TYR A 383 -3.78 35.49 -9.41
CA TYR A 383 -4.24 36.87 -9.26
C TYR A 383 -3.11 37.77 -8.75
N ASN A 384 -2.93 38.94 -9.37
CA ASN A 384 -2.07 40.01 -8.88
C ASN A 384 -2.90 41.14 -8.27
N HIS A 385 -2.62 41.50 -7.02
CA HIS A 385 -3.37 42.53 -6.31
C HIS A 385 -3.11 43.96 -6.80
N GLU A 386 -1.84 44.36 -6.93
CA GLU A 386 -1.46 45.77 -7.13
C GLU A 386 -0.22 45.88 -8.01
N GLY A 387 -0.13 46.99 -8.78
CA GLY A 387 0.96 47.21 -9.73
C GLY A 387 1.03 46.17 -10.85
N ASP A 388 2.11 46.21 -11.60
CA ASP A 388 2.46 45.22 -12.62
C ASP A 388 3.53 44.30 -12.05
N THR A 389 3.48 43.00 -12.36
CA THR A 389 4.54 42.06 -11.96
C THR A 389 4.75 40.94 -12.99
N HIS A 390 6.00 40.53 -13.19
CA HIS A 390 6.29 39.28 -13.88
C HIS A 390 6.19 38.10 -12.91
N VAL A 391 5.74 36.96 -13.43
CA VAL A 391 5.57 35.73 -12.66
C VAL A 391 6.26 34.58 -13.38
N ILE A 392 6.99 33.78 -12.61
CA ILE A 392 7.67 32.56 -13.05
C ILE A 392 7.16 31.43 -12.15
N VAL A 393 6.79 30.30 -12.74
CA VAL A 393 6.31 29.13 -11.98
C VAL A 393 7.07 27.90 -12.43
N ASP A 394 7.70 27.25 -11.46
CA ASP A 394 8.30 25.94 -11.61
C ASP A 394 7.43 24.91 -10.88
N VAL A 395 7.12 23.77 -11.52
CA VAL A 395 6.41 22.66 -10.88
C VAL A 395 7.43 21.68 -10.27
N THR A 396 7.18 21.24 -9.04
CA THR A 396 8.06 20.33 -8.28
C THR A 396 7.43 18.98 -7.96
N GLY A 397 6.12 18.84 -8.16
CA GLY A 397 5.40 17.58 -7.94
C GLY A 397 3.88 17.76 -7.96
N TYR A 398 3.16 16.66 -7.79
CA TYR A 398 1.70 16.65 -7.77
C TYR A 398 1.14 15.59 -6.82
N PHE A 399 -0.11 15.80 -6.40
CA PHE A 399 -0.88 14.85 -5.61
C PHE A 399 -1.95 14.18 -6.47
N SER A 400 -2.08 12.86 -6.36
CA SER A 400 -3.05 12.09 -7.14
C SER A 400 -4.47 12.20 -6.58
N GLU A 401 -5.45 12.20 -7.47
CA GLU A 401 -6.87 12.15 -7.12
C GLU A 401 -7.35 10.72 -6.84
N THR A 402 -6.63 9.70 -7.29
CA THR A 402 -6.90 8.31 -6.92
C THR A 402 -5.57 7.57 -6.72
N GLN A 403 -5.54 6.71 -5.72
CA GLN A 403 -4.50 5.71 -5.57
C GLN A 403 -5.06 4.36 -6.01
N SER A 404 -4.17 3.57 -6.59
CA SER A 404 -4.40 2.14 -6.75
C SER A 404 -3.22 1.37 -6.18
N ALA A 405 -3.46 0.13 -5.75
CA ALA A 405 -2.42 -0.86 -5.43
C ALA A 405 -1.30 -0.97 -6.49
N TYR A 406 -1.56 -0.54 -7.72
CA TYR A 406 -0.63 -0.56 -8.85
C TYR A 406 0.14 0.75 -9.07
N SER A 407 -0.29 1.84 -8.46
CA SER A 407 0.33 3.17 -8.55
C SER A 407 0.91 3.55 -7.18
N MET A 408 2.14 3.11 -6.95
CA MET A 408 2.89 3.32 -5.71
C MET A 408 3.50 4.73 -5.72
N ASN A 409 2.65 5.73 -5.44
CA ASN A 409 3.02 7.12 -5.18
C ASN A 409 3.25 7.31 -3.67
N GLY A 410 3.97 8.38 -3.29
CA GLY A 410 4.48 8.56 -1.94
C GLY A 410 3.48 9.04 -0.89
N LEU A 411 3.65 8.58 0.34
CA LEU A 411 2.96 9.05 1.53
C LEU A 411 3.86 9.98 2.34
N TYR A 412 3.28 11.01 2.96
CA TYR A 412 4.00 11.98 3.78
C TYR A 412 4.22 11.47 5.21
N HIS A 413 5.46 11.60 5.68
CA HIS A 413 5.88 11.26 7.03
C HIS A 413 6.45 12.51 7.71
N PRO A 414 5.75 13.08 8.70
CA PRO A 414 6.25 14.24 9.41
C PRO A 414 7.41 13.88 10.33
N LEU A 415 8.35 14.81 10.47
CA LEU A 415 9.46 14.74 11.41
C LEU A 415 9.36 15.91 12.39
N THR A 416 9.90 15.74 13.59
CA THR A 416 10.22 16.91 14.42
C THR A 416 11.26 17.76 13.67
N PRO A 417 10.98 19.05 13.41
CA PRO A 417 11.89 19.88 12.62
C PRO A 417 13.31 19.87 13.17
N ARG A 418 14.28 19.52 12.33
CA ARG A 418 15.69 19.35 12.70
C ARG A 418 16.60 20.03 11.68
N ARG A 419 17.68 20.66 12.17
CA ARG A 419 18.75 21.16 11.30
C ARG A 419 19.56 20.02 10.71
N LEU A 420 19.71 20.04 9.39
CA LEU A 420 20.53 19.10 8.63
C LEU A 420 21.86 19.71 8.22
N ILE A 421 21.82 20.91 7.66
CA ILE A 421 22.99 21.67 7.21
C ILE A 421 22.97 23.02 7.90
N ASP A 422 24.12 23.44 8.43
CA ASP A 422 24.42 24.83 8.79
C ASP A 422 25.86 25.14 8.39
N THR A 423 26.05 25.83 7.26
CA THR A 423 27.42 26.18 6.82
C THR A 423 28.10 27.20 7.72
N ARG A 424 27.37 27.83 8.66
CA ARG A 424 27.95 28.77 9.64
C ARG A 424 28.74 28.05 10.73
N ASP A 425 28.44 26.78 11.02
CA ASP A 425 29.11 26.02 12.09
C ASP A 425 30.61 25.82 11.81
N GLY A 426 31.01 25.87 10.53
CA GLY A 426 32.41 25.84 10.10
C GLY A 426 32.94 27.19 9.58
N ASP A 427 32.14 28.25 9.70
CA ASP A 427 32.43 29.61 9.21
C ASP A 427 32.88 29.67 7.73
N ALA A 428 32.33 28.77 6.91
CA ALA A 428 32.71 28.63 5.50
C ALA A 428 31.46 28.75 4.61
N LYS A 429 31.32 29.90 3.94
CA LYS A 429 30.28 30.11 2.92
C LYS A 429 30.47 29.12 1.77
N LEU A 430 29.36 28.64 1.21
CA LEU A 430 29.39 27.86 -0.02
C LEU A 430 29.76 28.82 -1.16
N PRO A 431 30.85 28.58 -1.92
CA PRO A 431 31.27 29.51 -2.97
C PRO A 431 30.29 29.54 -4.15
N SER A 432 30.26 30.68 -4.86
CA SER A 432 29.55 30.80 -6.14
C SER A 432 29.90 29.66 -7.10
N GLY A 433 28.88 29.04 -7.69
CA GLY A 433 29.04 27.92 -8.63
C GLY A 433 29.30 26.57 -7.95
N TYR A 434 29.14 26.47 -6.63
CA TYR A 434 29.25 25.21 -5.89
C TYR A 434 27.89 24.74 -5.40
N TYR A 435 27.83 23.45 -5.05
CA TYR A 435 26.70 22.88 -4.36
C TYR A 435 27.13 22.01 -3.18
N LEU A 436 26.28 21.98 -2.14
CA LEU A 436 26.35 21.00 -1.06
C LEU A 436 25.54 19.79 -1.47
N ARG A 437 26.09 18.59 -1.29
CA ARG A 437 25.32 17.36 -1.29
C ARG A 437 25.16 16.90 0.16
N SER A 438 23.94 16.54 0.54
CA SER A 438 23.67 15.99 1.87
C SER A 438 22.88 14.70 1.76
N ALA A 439 23.35 13.67 2.46
CA ALA A 439 22.67 12.38 2.59
C ALA A 439 22.27 12.14 4.05
N LEU A 440 21.14 11.46 4.24
CA LEU A 440 20.60 11.09 5.54
C LEU A 440 20.28 9.61 5.59
N ASP A 441 20.66 8.97 6.70
CA ASP A 441 20.29 7.59 6.97
C ASP A 441 18.92 7.50 7.67
N PHE A 442 17.97 6.84 7.01
CA PHE A 442 16.65 6.47 7.53
C PHE A 442 16.56 4.95 7.81
N GLY A 443 17.70 4.24 7.87
CA GLY A 443 17.76 2.81 8.09
C GLY A 443 17.06 2.01 6.98
N ALA A 444 16.17 1.09 7.36
CA ALA A 444 15.42 0.26 6.42
C ALA A 444 14.54 1.08 5.45
N ALA A 445 14.21 2.33 5.80
CA ALA A 445 13.40 3.21 4.95
C ALA A 445 14.15 3.75 3.73
N ASN A 446 15.48 3.71 3.71
CA ASN A 446 16.32 4.40 2.71
C ASN A 446 15.89 4.12 1.26
N GLN A 447 15.56 2.87 0.92
CA GLN A 447 15.15 2.47 -0.43
C GLN A 447 13.79 3.03 -0.86
N HIS A 448 12.96 3.43 0.10
CA HIS A 448 11.59 3.88 -0.11
C HIS A 448 11.48 5.40 -0.23
N ILE A 449 12.45 6.17 0.29
CA ILE A 449 12.36 7.63 0.30
C ILE A 449 12.43 8.18 -1.12
N LYS A 450 11.47 9.04 -1.49
CA LYS A 450 11.38 9.68 -2.82
C LYS A 450 11.54 11.20 -2.77
N ALA A 451 11.15 11.86 -1.69
CA ALA A 451 11.37 13.30 -1.53
C ALA A 451 11.54 13.70 -0.07
N TRP A 452 12.22 14.82 0.18
CA TRP A 452 12.27 15.48 1.49
C TRP A 452 11.49 16.77 1.48
N ALA A 453 10.77 17.02 2.56
CA ALA A 453 10.17 18.31 2.87
C ALA A 453 11.15 19.10 3.73
N VAL A 454 11.72 20.17 3.18
CA VAL A 454 12.81 20.95 3.80
C VAL A 454 12.53 22.44 3.76
N ASN A 455 13.01 23.18 4.75
CA ASN A 455 13.15 24.62 4.67
C ASN A 455 14.61 24.94 4.34
N VAL A 456 14.84 25.62 3.21
CA VAL A 456 16.18 26.03 2.76
C VAL A 456 16.34 27.51 3.04
N THR A 457 17.45 27.93 3.64
CA THR A 457 17.72 29.35 3.92
C THR A 457 19.06 29.77 3.33
N ALA A 458 19.07 30.89 2.61
CA ALA A 458 20.27 31.66 2.30
C ALA A 458 20.45 32.78 3.34
N THR A 459 21.67 32.98 3.81
CA THR A 459 22.02 34.05 4.77
C THR A 459 23.43 34.56 4.50
N GLU A 460 23.68 35.84 4.81
CA GLU A 460 25.00 36.48 4.68
C GLU A 460 25.59 36.35 3.26
N ALA A 461 24.74 36.47 2.24
CA ALA A 461 25.14 36.39 0.85
C ALA A 461 26.04 37.55 0.44
N GLU A 462 27.15 37.27 -0.24
CA GLU A 462 28.11 38.30 -0.71
C GLU A 462 27.61 39.08 -1.92
N SER A 463 26.60 38.59 -2.64
CA SER A 463 25.95 39.27 -3.75
C SER A 463 24.52 38.75 -3.92
N ASP A 464 23.75 39.43 -4.76
CA ASP A 464 22.45 38.93 -5.20
C ASP A 464 22.63 37.57 -5.90
N GLY A 465 21.66 36.66 -5.72
CA GLY A 465 21.74 35.31 -6.24
C GLY A 465 20.51 34.47 -5.93
N PHE A 466 20.64 33.17 -6.17
CA PHE A 466 19.60 32.18 -5.89
C PHE A 466 20.21 30.88 -5.39
N LEU A 467 19.39 30.11 -4.67
CA LEU A 467 19.66 28.71 -4.36
C LEU A 467 18.79 27.81 -5.21
N THR A 468 19.31 26.64 -5.58
CA THR A 468 18.55 25.55 -6.21
C THR A 468 18.69 24.30 -5.36
N ALA A 469 17.58 23.75 -4.89
CA ALA A 469 17.51 22.45 -4.22
C ALA A 469 16.98 21.39 -5.20
N TRP A 470 17.68 20.25 -5.30
CA TRP A 470 17.31 19.14 -6.17
C TRP A 470 17.84 17.81 -5.63
N ASN A 471 17.77 16.72 -6.42
CA ASN A 471 18.17 15.38 -6.01
C ASN A 471 19.70 15.14 -5.91
N GLY A 472 20.53 16.17 -6.07
CA GLY A 472 21.98 16.10 -5.84
C GLY A 472 22.82 15.42 -6.92
N ARG A 473 22.20 14.91 -8.01
CA ARG A 473 22.94 14.40 -9.17
C ARG A 473 23.29 15.53 -10.14
N THR A 474 24.46 15.48 -10.74
CA THR A 474 24.97 16.57 -11.58
C THR A 474 24.27 16.65 -12.95
N ASP A 475 23.80 15.53 -13.48
CA ASP A 475 23.05 15.41 -14.74
C ASP A 475 21.61 15.95 -14.66
N THR A 476 21.08 16.09 -13.46
CA THR A 476 19.72 16.55 -13.18
C THR A 476 19.65 17.97 -12.65
N LEU A 477 20.79 18.68 -12.48
CA LEU A 477 20.78 20.09 -12.14
C LEU A 477 20.04 20.88 -13.23
N ARG A 478 19.17 21.80 -12.82
CA ARG A 478 18.36 22.66 -13.70
C ARG A 478 18.48 24.11 -13.24
N GLU A 479 18.34 25.05 -14.16
CA GLU A 479 18.34 26.50 -13.88
C GLU A 479 17.00 27.00 -13.30
N THR A 480 16.48 26.28 -12.30
CA THR A 480 15.30 26.71 -11.52
C THR A 480 15.77 27.20 -10.16
N SER A 481 15.29 28.36 -9.72
CA SER A 481 15.55 28.85 -8.37
C SER A 481 14.57 28.22 -7.39
N THR A 482 15.05 27.68 -6.28
CA THR A 482 14.23 27.39 -5.09
C THR A 482 13.92 28.67 -4.34
N LEU A 483 14.91 29.55 -4.16
CA LEU A 483 14.71 30.87 -3.57
C LEU A 483 15.67 31.87 -4.19
N ASN A 484 15.30 33.15 -4.14
CA ASN A 484 16.09 34.27 -4.65
C ASN A 484 16.34 35.25 -3.50
N TYR A 485 17.54 35.81 -3.44
CA TYR A 485 17.95 36.71 -2.36
C TYR A 485 18.83 37.83 -2.90
N ARG A 486 18.84 38.94 -2.16
CA ARG A 486 19.85 39.98 -2.31
C ARG A 486 20.99 39.79 -1.32
N ARG A 487 22.09 40.50 -1.55
CA ARG A 487 23.18 40.64 -0.57
C ARG A 487 22.63 40.91 0.83
N ASP A 488 23.20 40.21 1.82
CA ASP A 488 22.90 40.34 3.26
C ASP A 488 21.43 40.11 3.68
N GLN A 489 20.63 39.44 2.85
CA GLN A 489 19.27 39.03 3.23
C GLN A 489 19.23 37.61 3.79
N ASN A 490 18.36 37.42 4.78
CA ASN A 490 18.01 36.10 5.31
C ASN A 490 16.72 35.65 4.63
N VAL A 491 16.83 34.72 3.68
CA VAL A 491 15.68 34.28 2.88
C VAL A 491 15.49 32.78 3.06
N PRO A 492 14.47 32.35 3.83
CA PRO A 492 14.02 30.97 3.84
C PRO A 492 12.99 30.73 2.73
N ASN A 493 12.94 29.50 2.20
CA ASN A 493 11.80 29.00 1.45
C ASN A 493 11.62 27.51 1.74
N MET A 494 10.37 27.10 1.99
CA MET A 494 10.00 25.70 2.05
C MET A 494 10.13 25.06 0.66
N ALA A 495 10.55 23.81 0.59
CA ALA A 495 10.66 23.05 -0.65
C ALA A 495 10.36 21.58 -0.39
N ILE A 496 9.72 20.93 -1.35
CA ILE A 496 9.68 19.47 -1.44
C ILE A 496 10.64 19.08 -2.55
N VAL A 497 11.69 18.38 -2.18
CA VAL A 497 12.87 18.13 -3.03
C VAL A 497 12.97 16.63 -3.31
N PRO A 498 13.00 16.20 -4.58
CA PRO A 498 13.24 14.79 -4.90
C PRO A 498 14.59 14.35 -4.35
N VAL A 499 14.69 13.09 -3.90
CA VAL A 499 15.97 12.52 -3.48
C VAL A 499 16.55 11.60 -4.55
N ALA A 500 17.86 11.42 -4.53
CA ALA A 500 18.51 10.33 -5.22
C ALA A 500 19.47 9.59 -4.28
N ALA A 501 19.77 8.34 -4.63
CA ALA A 501 20.84 7.59 -4.00
C ALA A 501 22.15 8.38 -4.05
N CYS A 502 22.79 8.57 -2.90
CA CYS A 502 24.09 9.21 -2.77
C CYS A 502 25.14 8.31 -3.43
N TRP A 503 25.84 8.85 -4.43
CA TRP A 503 26.89 8.15 -5.17
C TRP A 503 28.26 8.74 -4.85
N GLY A 504 29.23 7.88 -4.56
CA GLY A 504 30.58 8.27 -4.17
C GLY A 504 30.64 8.80 -2.73
N CYS A 505 29.73 8.35 -1.86
CA CYS A 505 29.57 8.88 -0.50
C CYS A 505 30.15 7.94 0.57
N GLY A 506 30.99 6.98 0.18
CA GLY A 506 31.67 6.07 1.08
C GLY A 506 30.69 5.23 1.90
N ALA A 507 30.72 5.34 3.23
CA ALA A 507 29.80 4.63 4.11
C ALA A 507 28.33 5.04 3.93
N SER A 508 28.07 6.20 3.30
CA SER A 508 26.73 6.73 3.00
C SER A 508 26.25 6.39 1.59
N GLU A 509 26.89 5.43 0.92
CA GLU A 509 26.47 4.99 -0.41
C GLU A 509 25.02 4.49 -0.39
N ASN A 510 24.23 4.87 -1.40
CA ASN A 510 22.81 4.57 -1.54
C ASN A 510 21.86 5.21 -0.51
N TRP A 511 22.36 6.02 0.43
CA TRP A 511 21.48 6.82 1.28
C TRP A 511 20.72 7.85 0.43
N PRO A 512 19.45 8.15 0.75
CA PRO A 512 18.74 9.23 0.09
C PRO A 512 19.48 10.56 0.31
N SER A 513 19.61 11.35 -0.75
CA SER A 513 20.36 12.59 -0.74
C SER A 513 19.72 13.69 -1.58
N ILE A 514 20.00 14.93 -1.21
CA ILE A 514 19.67 16.14 -1.96
C ILE A 514 20.94 16.97 -2.24
N GLY A 515 20.84 17.87 -3.20
CA GLY A 515 21.82 18.91 -3.49
C GLY A 515 21.25 20.30 -3.24
N VAL A 516 22.08 21.24 -2.80
CA VAL A 516 21.76 22.68 -2.74
C VAL A 516 22.88 23.48 -3.39
N TYR A 517 22.58 24.13 -4.50
CA TYR A 517 23.49 24.87 -5.37
C TYR A 517 23.33 26.34 -5.07
N THR A 518 24.43 27.09 -5.16
CA THR A 518 24.40 28.54 -5.03
C THR A 518 25.01 29.25 -6.23
N LEU A 519 24.33 30.28 -6.72
CA LEU A 519 24.88 31.19 -7.72
C LEU A 519 25.87 32.19 -7.10
N ALA A 520 25.68 32.57 -5.83
CA ALA A 520 26.49 33.56 -5.13
C ALA A 520 27.11 32.99 -3.86
N THR A 521 28.29 33.44 -3.46
CA THR A 521 28.91 32.98 -2.22
C THR A 521 28.00 33.34 -1.03
N THR A 522 27.54 32.33 -0.29
CA THR A 522 26.52 32.50 0.76
C THR A 522 26.56 31.39 1.80
N HIS A 523 26.02 31.64 2.99
CA HIS A 523 25.71 30.57 3.92
C HIS A 523 24.39 29.92 3.54
N VAL A 524 24.40 28.58 3.54
CA VAL A 524 23.24 27.73 3.33
C VAL A 524 22.89 27.03 4.64
N ILE A 525 21.60 27.04 4.97
CA ILE A 525 21.00 26.27 6.07
C ILE A 525 19.89 25.41 5.48
N VAL A 526 19.80 24.16 5.92
CA VAL A 526 18.72 23.25 5.52
C VAL A 526 18.14 22.62 6.79
N ASP A 527 16.84 22.81 6.99
CA ASP A 527 16.08 22.20 8.08
C ASP A 527 15.08 21.21 7.48
N ILE A 528 15.08 19.95 7.94
CA ILE A 528 14.15 18.92 7.47
C ILE A 528 12.92 18.85 8.38
N VAL A 529 11.72 18.79 7.79
CA VAL A 529 10.44 18.73 8.51
C VAL A 529 9.62 17.47 8.19
N GLY A 530 10.03 16.70 7.18
CA GLY A 530 9.38 15.45 6.81
C GLY A 530 9.94 14.85 5.54
N PHE A 531 9.40 13.70 5.13
CA PHE A 531 9.75 13.04 3.88
C PHE A 531 8.54 12.38 3.23
N PHE A 532 8.68 12.02 1.95
CA PHE A 532 7.72 11.22 1.20
C PHE A 532 8.36 9.89 0.82
N ASP A 533 7.66 8.78 1.05
CA ASP A 533 8.09 7.44 0.65
C ASP A 533 7.58 7.06 -0.76
N ASP A 534 7.52 5.77 -1.09
CA ASP A 534 6.91 5.22 -2.31
C ASP A 534 5.53 4.58 -2.06
N GLY A 535 4.95 4.81 -0.90
CA GLY A 535 3.70 4.18 -0.46
C GLY A 535 3.85 2.73 -0.02
N THR A 536 5.07 2.19 0.06
CA THR A 536 5.32 0.80 0.49
C THR A 536 6.09 0.67 1.81
N TYR A 537 6.66 1.76 2.32
CA TYR A 537 7.45 1.74 3.55
C TYR A 537 6.60 1.47 4.80
N SER A 538 5.49 2.18 4.98
CA SER A 538 4.61 1.97 6.13
C SER A 538 3.16 2.30 5.82
N ALA A 539 2.25 1.61 6.51
CA ALA A 539 0.82 1.86 6.44
C ALA A 539 0.43 3.23 7.07
N ASP A 540 1.28 3.79 7.94
CA ASP A 540 0.98 4.99 8.71
C ASP A 540 1.30 6.31 7.99
N GLY A 541 1.67 6.25 6.71
CA GLY A 541 1.94 7.43 5.92
C GLY A 541 0.70 8.29 5.66
N LEU A 542 0.88 9.61 5.69
CA LEU A 542 -0.19 10.58 5.55
C LEU A 542 -0.46 10.91 4.07
N ARG A 543 -1.73 11.14 3.76
CA ARG A 543 -2.19 11.59 2.45
C ARG A 543 -2.59 13.03 2.48
N PHE A 544 -2.45 13.71 1.35
CA PHE A 544 -2.82 15.11 1.21
C PHE A 544 -4.24 15.29 0.69
N ASP A 545 -5.01 16.13 1.39
CA ASP A 545 -6.30 16.63 0.94
C ASP A 545 -6.18 18.14 0.77
N PRO A 546 -6.20 18.67 -0.46
CA PRO A 546 -6.10 20.11 -0.67
C PRO A 546 -7.35 20.82 -0.16
N VAL A 547 -7.17 22.02 0.35
CA VAL A 547 -8.28 22.90 0.70
C VAL A 547 -8.12 24.21 -0.08
N THR A 548 -9.23 24.85 -0.44
CA THR A 548 -9.17 26.22 -0.93
C THR A 548 -8.45 27.06 0.14
N PRO A 549 -7.42 27.84 -0.23
CA PRO A 549 -6.65 28.63 0.73
C PRO A 549 -7.55 29.38 1.73
N THR A 550 -7.45 29.01 3.00
CA THR A 550 -8.36 29.48 4.06
C THR A 550 -7.58 30.11 5.19
N ARG A 551 -7.87 31.38 5.50
CA ARG A 551 -7.26 32.08 6.63
C ARG A 551 -7.83 31.56 7.96
N ILE A 552 -6.94 31.11 8.85
CA ILE A 552 -7.30 30.68 10.20
C ILE A 552 -6.75 31.59 11.29
N VAL A 553 -5.74 32.39 10.96
CA VAL A 553 -5.20 33.42 11.85
C VAL A 553 -5.04 34.73 11.08
N ASP A 554 -5.54 35.81 11.67
CA ASP A 554 -5.18 37.19 11.33
C ASP A 554 -5.20 38.01 12.62
N THR A 555 -4.02 38.28 13.18
CA THR A 555 -3.94 38.98 14.47
C THR A 555 -4.38 40.44 14.40
N ARG A 556 -4.46 41.02 13.19
CA ARG A 556 -4.95 42.39 12.95
C ARG A 556 -6.46 42.46 13.11
N ASP A 557 -7.17 41.38 12.76
CA ASP A 557 -8.62 41.26 12.84
C ASP A 557 -9.07 40.41 14.05
N SER A 558 -8.13 39.99 14.90
CA SER A 558 -8.35 39.07 16.02
C SER A 558 -8.95 37.71 15.62
N LEU A 559 -8.70 37.27 14.38
CA LEU A 559 -9.09 35.94 13.91
C LEU A 559 -8.11 34.91 14.46
N GLY A 560 -8.60 33.92 15.21
CA GLY A 560 -7.84 32.78 15.73
C GLY A 560 -6.89 33.13 16.89
N VAL A 561 -6.12 34.20 16.76
CA VAL A 561 -5.21 34.75 17.79
C VAL A 561 -5.40 36.26 17.83
N SER A 562 -5.47 36.85 19.03
CA SER A 562 -5.64 38.29 19.21
C SER A 562 -4.31 39.01 19.40
N GLY A 563 -4.09 40.09 18.64
CA GLY A 563 -2.96 41.00 18.82
C GLY A 563 -1.61 40.44 18.34
N PRO A 564 -0.59 41.32 18.22
CA PRO A 564 0.71 40.93 17.70
C PRO A 564 1.43 39.95 18.62
N LEU A 565 2.22 39.06 18.03
CA LEU A 565 3.14 38.19 18.77
C LEU A 565 4.34 39.03 19.23
N GLY A 566 4.49 39.16 20.54
CA GLY A 566 5.59 39.89 21.14
C GLY A 566 6.93 39.16 21.08
N GLN A 567 7.95 39.78 21.65
CA GLN A 567 9.30 39.23 21.73
C GLN A 567 9.32 37.95 22.57
N ALA A 568 10.10 36.97 22.12
CA ALA A 568 10.28 35.66 22.76
C ALA A 568 8.96 35.00 23.16
N SER A 569 7.89 35.22 22.38
CA SER A 569 6.55 34.75 22.70
C SER A 569 6.17 33.55 21.84
N THR A 570 5.42 32.62 22.43
CA THR A 570 4.79 31.51 21.71
C THR A 570 3.29 31.67 21.81
N THR A 571 2.58 31.58 20.68
CA THR A 571 1.13 31.48 20.66
C THR A 571 0.70 30.10 20.19
N LYS A 572 -0.41 29.60 20.76
CA LYS A 572 -1.06 28.37 20.31
C LYS A 572 -2.10 28.71 19.27
N VAL A 573 -2.04 28.06 18.12
CA VAL A 573 -3.05 28.13 17.07
C VAL A 573 -3.81 26.82 17.03
N THR A 574 -5.13 26.88 17.19
CA THR A 574 -6.03 25.72 17.08
C THR A 574 -6.67 25.72 15.70
N ALA A 575 -6.50 24.63 14.95
CA ALA A 575 -7.12 24.46 13.65
C ALA A 575 -8.65 24.33 13.80
N PRO A 576 -9.46 25.14 13.09
CA PRO A 576 -10.91 25.01 13.12
C PRO A 576 -11.37 23.65 12.56
N ALA A 577 -12.50 23.14 13.05
CA ALA A 577 -13.05 21.85 12.61
C ALA A 577 -13.27 21.76 11.09
N ALA A 578 -13.62 22.88 10.43
CA ALA A 578 -13.79 22.95 8.98
C ALA A 578 -12.50 22.65 8.18
N ILE A 579 -11.33 22.82 8.79
CA ILE A 579 -10.03 22.50 8.19
C ILE A 579 -9.68 21.02 8.38
N LEU A 580 -10.24 20.34 9.38
CA LEU A 580 -9.90 18.95 9.70
C LEU A 580 -10.60 17.97 8.76
N SER A 581 -9.93 16.86 8.46
CA SER A 581 -10.36 15.87 7.47
C SER A 581 -11.78 15.37 7.73
N THR A 582 -12.59 15.41 6.68
CA THR A 582 -13.93 14.79 6.66
C THR A 582 -13.89 13.35 6.16
N GLN A 583 -12.73 12.87 5.65
CA GLN A 583 -12.56 11.55 5.02
C GLN A 583 -12.33 10.40 6.02
N GLY A 584 -12.98 10.44 7.18
CA GLY A 584 -12.96 9.37 8.18
C GLY A 584 -11.63 9.13 8.91
N GLY A 585 -10.57 9.87 8.57
CA GLY A 585 -9.23 9.79 9.14
C GLY A 585 -8.81 11.07 9.87
N ALA A 586 -7.96 10.96 10.89
CA ALA A 586 -7.53 12.13 11.67
C ALA A 586 -6.48 12.95 10.89
N THR A 587 -6.73 14.27 10.76
CA THR A 587 -5.69 15.20 10.31
C THR A 587 -4.54 15.19 11.31
N SER A 588 -3.33 14.96 10.80
CA SER A 588 -2.11 14.89 11.62
C SER A 588 -1.10 15.99 11.28
N SER A 589 -1.19 16.60 10.09
CA SER A 589 -0.37 17.76 9.72
C SER A 589 -1.12 18.71 8.80
N LEU A 590 -0.68 19.96 8.74
CA LEU A 590 -1.23 21.00 7.87
C LEU A 590 -0.14 21.53 6.94
N ALA A 591 -0.51 21.80 5.70
CA ALA A 591 0.26 22.65 4.79
C ALA A 591 -0.25 24.09 4.93
N LEU A 592 0.65 24.99 5.28
CA LEU A 592 0.37 26.38 5.65
C LEU A 592 1.11 27.33 4.71
N ASN A 593 0.56 28.53 4.54
CA ASN A 593 1.33 29.72 4.25
C ASN A 593 1.30 30.61 5.50
N VAL A 594 2.46 30.84 6.11
CA VAL A 594 2.61 31.67 7.30
C VAL A 594 3.16 33.01 6.84
N THR A 595 2.56 34.11 7.28
CA THR A 595 2.99 35.46 6.89
C THR A 595 3.21 36.33 8.12
N ALA A 596 4.43 36.82 8.25
CA ALA A 596 4.80 37.86 9.20
C ALA A 596 4.48 39.23 8.59
N VAL A 597 3.65 40.02 9.25
CA VAL A 597 3.22 41.35 8.84
C VAL A 597 3.76 42.39 9.84
N ASP A 598 4.28 43.50 9.32
CA ASP A 598 4.85 44.62 10.08
C ASP A 598 5.75 44.22 11.27
N PRO A 599 6.76 43.36 11.06
CA PRO A 599 7.74 43.04 12.09
C PRO A 599 8.46 44.32 12.55
N THR A 600 8.70 44.49 13.86
CA THR A 600 9.40 45.67 14.40
C THR A 600 10.90 45.48 14.60
N ALA A 601 11.41 44.26 14.50
CA ALA A 601 12.81 43.90 14.64
C ALA A 601 13.18 42.79 13.63
N LEU A 602 14.48 42.63 13.34
CA LEU A 602 14.98 41.41 12.71
C LEU A 602 14.68 40.25 13.67
N THR A 603 13.95 39.25 13.19
CA THR A 603 13.52 38.12 14.01
C THR A 603 13.46 36.84 13.18
N PHE A 604 13.25 35.72 13.86
CA PHE A 604 12.87 34.47 13.23
C PHE A 604 11.59 33.95 13.88
N MET A 605 10.84 33.16 13.11
CA MET A 605 9.64 32.49 13.59
C MET A 605 9.75 30.99 13.38
N SER A 606 9.22 30.22 14.34
CA SER A 606 9.22 28.75 14.33
C SER A 606 7.81 28.22 14.50
N VAL A 607 7.48 27.15 13.79
CA VAL A 607 6.17 26.47 13.80
C VAL A 607 6.39 25.00 14.12
N TRP A 608 5.65 24.46 15.09
CA TRP A 608 5.75 23.05 15.50
C TRP A 608 4.47 22.56 16.19
N ALA A 609 4.33 21.25 16.41
CA ALA A 609 3.14 20.70 17.06
C ALA A 609 2.95 21.22 18.50
N ASN A 610 1.69 21.40 18.91
CA ASN A 610 1.35 21.76 20.29
C ASN A 610 0.92 20.52 21.08
N GLY A 611 1.54 20.28 22.23
CA GLY A 611 1.12 19.22 23.16
C GLY A 611 1.48 17.79 22.73
N VAL A 612 2.50 17.63 21.88
CA VAL A 612 3.08 16.32 21.55
C VAL A 612 4.26 16.07 22.47
N ALA A 613 4.22 14.97 23.23
CA ALA A 613 5.30 14.62 24.16
C ALA A 613 6.64 14.46 23.44
N GLY A 614 7.71 15.05 23.98
CA GLY A 614 9.05 15.01 23.38
C GLY A 614 9.27 15.97 22.22
N GLN A 615 8.28 16.80 21.85
CA GLN A 615 8.44 17.85 20.84
C GLN A 615 8.45 19.24 21.50
N ASP A 616 9.63 19.64 21.97
CA ASP A 616 9.88 21.02 22.41
C ASP A 616 10.00 21.97 21.22
N ARG A 617 10.06 23.28 21.50
CA ARG A 617 10.31 24.30 20.46
C ARG A 617 11.59 23.95 19.70
N PRO A 618 11.53 23.75 18.37
CA PRO A 618 12.70 23.40 17.61
C PRO A 618 13.65 24.61 17.50
N ALA A 619 14.95 24.34 17.34
CA ALA A 619 15.97 25.36 17.11
C ALA A 619 15.99 25.90 15.67
N VAL A 620 15.02 25.49 14.85
CA VAL A 620 14.90 25.84 13.43
C VAL A 620 13.91 26.97 13.21
N SER A 621 14.13 27.75 12.16
CA SER A 621 13.25 28.85 11.75
C SER A 621 12.47 28.45 10.50
N ASN A 622 11.18 28.76 10.47
CA ASN A 622 10.38 28.74 9.25
C ASN A 622 10.49 30.08 8.52
N LEU A 623 10.47 31.21 9.23
CA LEU A 623 10.54 32.55 8.64
C LEU A 623 11.67 33.36 9.27
N ASN A 624 12.26 34.27 8.50
CA ASN A 624 13.29 35.21 8.94
C ASN A 624 12.90 36.66 8.58
N PRO A 625 11.80 37.20 9.13
CA PRO A 625 11.29 38.51 8.72
C PRO A 625 12.20 39.67 9.16
N SER A 626 12.30 40.67 8.28
CA SER A 626 13.03 41.92 8.52
C SER A 626 12.07 43.08 8.83
N PRO A 627 12.48 44.09 9.64
CA PRO A 627 11.61 45.18 10.04
C PRO A 627 10.86 45.82 8.86
N GLY A 628 9.55 46.02 9.02
CA GLY A 628 8.69 46.65 8.01
C GLY A 628 8.48 45.86 6.71
N LYS A 629 8.95 44.60 6.62
CA LYS A 629 8.74 43.74 5.44
C LYS A 629 7.73 42.64 5.74
N VAL A 630 6.65 42.63 4.96
CA VAL A 630 5.73 41.49 4.92
C VAL A 630 6.48 40.29 4.35
N THR A 631 6.58 39.21 5.13
CA THR A 631 7.40 38.04 4.80
C THR A 631 6.54 36.78 4.88
N PRO A 632 6.15 36.18 3.74
CA PRO A 632 5.49 34.88 3.71
C PRO A 632 6.52 33.75 3.60
N ASN A 633 6.18 32.58 4.13
CA ASN A 633 6.80 31.32 3.75
C ASN A 633 5.80 30.19 3.92
N ALA A 634 5.82 29.22 3.00
CA ALA A 634 5.13 27.97 3.21
C ALA A 634 5.72 27.22 4.42
N ALA A 635 4.89 26.43 5.09
CA ALA A 635 5.30 25.55 6.18
C ALA A 635 4.46 24.28 6.19
N ILE A 636 5.06 23.16 6.56
CA ILE A 636 4.34 21.93 6.90
C ILE A 636 4.58 21.65 8.36
N THR A 637 3.51 21.53 9.15
CA THR A 637 3.61 21.27 10.59
C THR A 637 2.66 20.19 11.01
N GLN A 638 3.10 19.34 11.94
CA GLN A 638 2.20 18.49 12.71
C GLN A 638 1.24 19.34 13.55
N ILE A 639 0.06 18.78 13.81
CA ILE A 639 -0.87 19.27 14.82
C ILE A 639 -0.97 18.23 15.93
N GLY A 640 -0.96 18.67 17.18
CA GLY A 640 -1.05 17.76 18.32
C GLY A 640 -2.49 17.39 18.69
N PRO A 641 -2.70 16.71 19.82
CA PRO A 641 -3.99 16.11 20.21
C PRO A 641 -5.18 17.08 20.26
N SER A 642 -4.94 18.37 20.52
CA SER A 642 -5.97 19.42 20.48
C SER A 642 -6.17 20.06 19.11
N SER A 643 -5.76 19.38 18.02
CA SER A 643 -5.72 19.94 16.66
C SER A 643 -4.97 21.27 16.58
N ALA A 644 -3.87 21.39 17.32
CA ALA A 644 -3.18 22.66 17.52
C ALA A 644 -1.68 22.57 17.23
N PHE A 645 -1.11 23.71 16.85
CA PHE A 645 0.32 23.93 16.67
C PHE A 645 0.73 25.23 17.36
N ASN A 646 2.03 25.41 17.53
CA ASN A 646 2.64 26.60 18.13
C ASN A 646 3.25 27.48 17.04
N VAL A 647 3.23 28.79 17.26
CA VAL A 647 4.01 29.77 16.50
C VAL A 647 4.81 30.61 17.48
N TYR A 648 6.13 30.61 17.31
CA TYR A 648 7.06 31.41 18.12
C TYR A 648 7.55 32.62 17.34
N ASN A 649 7.70 33.75 18.02
CA ASN A 649 8.45 34.92 17.56
C ASN A 649 9.64 35.18 18.49
N HIS A 650 10.84 35.37 17.92
CA HIS A 650 12.05 35.57 18.69
C HIS A 650 12.23 36.99 19.24
N ALA A 651 12.12 38.01 18.39
CA ALA A 651 12.42 39.40 18.69
C ALA A 651 11.36 40.35 18.12
N GLY A 652 11.21 41.53 18.74
CA GLY A 652 10.24 42.54 18.32
C GLY A 652 8.79 42.06 18.41
N ASN A 653 7.89 42.81 17.78
CA ASN A 653 6.48 42.47 17.62
C ASN A 653 6.23 42.10 16.16
N VAL A 654 5.36 41.12 15.92
CA VAL A 654 4.96 40.66 14.57
C VAL A 654 3.47 40.43 14.53
N GLN A 655 2.78 40.98 13.52
CA GLN A 655 1.42 40.57 13.21
C GLN A 655 1.47 39.24 12.43
N LEU A 656 0.66 38.26 12.84
CA LEU A 656 0.67 36.92 12.29
C LEU A 656 -0.57 36.71 11.41
N VAL A 657 -0.33 36.22 10.20
CA VAL A 657 -1.36 35.65 9.33
C VAL A 657 -1.00 34.20 9.04
N VAL A 658 -1.98 33.30 9.13
CA VAL A 658 -1.82 31.89 8.76
C VAL A 658 -2.97 31.46 7.87
N ASP A 659 -2.62 31.04 6.66
CA ASP A 659 -3.54 30.46 5.68
C ASP A 659 -3.25 28.96 5.54
N VAL A 660 -4.28 28.13 5.49
CA VAL A 660 -4.16 26.68 5.27
C VAL A 660 -4.46 26.37 3.80
N VAL A 661 -3.56 25.65 3.14
CA VAL A 661 -3.69 25.26 1.72
C VAL A 661 -3.96 23.76 1.54
N GLY A 662 -3.83 22.98 2.61
CA GLY A 662 -4.31 21.61 2.66
C GLY A 662 -3.94 20.92 3.96
N ARG A 663 -4.37 19.66 4.06
CA ARG A 663 -4.22 18.84 5.27
C ARG A 663 -3.66 17.47 4.94
N TYR A 664 -2.82 16.97 5.82
CA TYR A 664 -2.30 15.62 5.76
C TYR A 664 -3.05 14.76 6.78
N PHE A 665 -3.68 13.67 6.31
CA PHE A 665 -4.53 12.81 7.12
C PHE A 665 -4.12 11.34 7.00
N LEU A 666 -4.37 10.58 8.07
CA LEU A 666 -4.16 9.14 8.08
C LEU A 666 -5.38 8.43 7.49
N HIS A 667 -5.21 7.57 6.49
CA HIS A 667 -6.35 6.92 5.84
C HIS A 667 -6.93 5.79 6.71
N PRO A 668 -8.27 5.66 6.84
CA PRO A 668 -8.89 4.66 7.73
C PRO A 668 -8.52 3.21 7.43
N THR A 669 -8.23 2.87 6.17
CA THR A 669 -7.83 1.50 5.76
C THR A 669 -6.35 1.19 6.02
N THR A 670 -5.53 2.21 6.32
CA THR A 670 -4.11 2.02 6.66
C THR A 670 -3.81 2.37 8.12
N ALA A 671 -4.73 3.01 8.84
CA ALA A 671 -4.65 3.25 10.27
C ALA A 671 -4.78 1.95 11.07
N GLY A 672 -3.70 1.51 11.74
CA GLY A 672 -3.80 0.50 12.79
C GLY A 672 -4.81 0.93 13.86
N ALA A 673 -5.54 -0.02 14.46
CA ALA A 673 -6.61 0.26 15.43
C ALA A 673 -6.17 1.16 16.61
N ALA A 674 -4.87 1.16 16.95
CA ALA A 674 -4.27 1.96 18.01
C ALA A 674 -4.02 3.45 17.64
N LEU A 675 -3.93 3.81 16.36
CA LEU A 675 -3.67 5.19 15.89
C LEU A 675 -4.95 6.04 15.75
N ARG A 676 -6.12 5.44 15.99
CA ARG A 676 -7.41 6.14 15.93
C ARG A 676 -7.57 7.25 16.98
N MET A 677 -6.71 7.26 18.02
CA MET A 677 -6.67 8.32 19.03
C MET A 677 -5.21 8.61 19.44
N ALA A 678 -4.65 9.71 18.93
CA ALA A 678 -3.63 10.50 19.63
C ALA A 678 -2.31 9.81 20.07
N ALA A 679 -1.63 9.07 19.19
CA ALA A 679 -0.21 8.72 19.38
C ALA A 679 0.66 9.42 18.31
N PRO A 680 1.83 9.99 18.65
CA PRO A 680 2.77 10.44 17.64
C PRO A 680 3.17 9.24 16.78
N ILE A 681 3.05 9.37 15.46
CA ILE A 681 3.66 8.43 14.50
C ILE A 681 5.12 8.30 14.94
N GLY A 682 5.56 7.06 15.21
CA GLY A 682 6.93 6.81 15.65
C GLY A 682 7.89 7.46 14.68
N THR A 683 8.59 8.50 15.11
CA THR A 683 9.51 9.22 14.23
C THR A 683 10.62 8.24 13.85
N PRO A 684 10.83 7.96 12.55
CA PRO A 684 11.94 7.10 12.17
C PRO A 684 13.23 7.71 12.69
N THR A 685 14.08 6.86 13.26
CA THR A 685 15.35 7.31 13.84
C THR A 685 16.24 7.78 12.70
N ILE A 686 16.54 9.08 12.66
CA ILE A 686 17.48 9.63 11.68
C ILE A 686 18.89 9.36 12.18
N GLY A 687 19.65 8.60 11.41
CA GLY A 687 21.04 8.23 11.69
C GLY A 687 22.04 9.34 11.37
N ALA A 688 23.22 8.94 10.93
CA ALA A 688 24.30 9.85 10.57
C ALA A 688 23.94 10.70 9.33
N SER A 689 24.57 11.86 9.21
CA SER A 689 24.53 12.71 8.02
C SER A 689 25.89 12.74 7.34
N TYR A 690 25.88 12.82 6.02
CA TYR A 690 27.05 13.09 5.20
C TYR A 690 26.83 14.40 4.45
N THR A 691 27.82 15.31 4.47
CA THR A 691 27.75 16.57 3.72
C THR A 691 29.09 16.88 3.07
N SER A 692 29.07 17.24 1.78
CA SER A 692 30.26 17.65 1.05
C SER A 692 29.96 18.70 -0.01
N ALA A 693 30.90 19.62 -0.22
CA ALA A 693 30.80 20.65 -1.26
C ALA A 693 31.47 20.18 -2.56
N PHE A 694 30.85 20.49 -3.69
CA PHE A 694 31.36 20.18 -5.02
C PHE A 694 31.21 21.38 -5.94
N ARG A 695 32.13 21.54 -6.89
CA ARG A 695 31.96 22.51 -7.97
C ARG A 695 30.88 22.01 -8.93
N ALA A 696 29.94 22.87 -9.30
CA ALA A 696 28.97 22.55 -10.33
C ALA A 696 29.67 22.40 -11.70
N PRO A 697 29.18 21.52 -12.58
CA PRO A 697 29.75 21.30 -13.91
C PRO A 697 29.68 22.55 -14.79
#